data_AF-A0A8C3YUF1-F1
#
_entry.id   AF-A0A8C3YUF1-F1
#
_cell.length_a   1.000
_cell.length_b   1.000
_cell.length_c   1.000
_cell.angle_alpha   90.00
_cell.angle_beta   90.00
_cell.angle_gamma   90.00
#
_symmetry.space_group_name_H-M   'P 1'
#
loop_
_entity.id
_entity.type
_entity.pdbx_description
1 polymer ?
#
loop_
_entity_poly.entity_id
_entity_poly.type
_entity_poly.pdbx_seq_one_letter_code
_entity_poly.pdbx_strand_id
1 'polypeptide(L)'
;LRPLDILAEAVPPDGAAAGVRVTQAQGARGLQLSAAAPHALSFPASRIFFGCDLFPEEFSIVVTLKVPGLPPKKNEYLLSVVAEPDTLLLGLRYSAAQLHLLFLSEDAAGTWQTRVSFRSPALTDGRWHTLVLAVSEGSFSLTTDCGPPVDIMADMPFPAALSVRGARFFVGSRRRAKGVLTGLVRQLVLLPGSDATPRLCPCRNAELAALSVPPILQGLPGKPEDNEVLKYPYETHMKVTLGTRPPCTKAEDTQFWFDASRRGLYLCMGREWVSVLAAKERLDYVEEHQRLFTTSETLGIEAFVIPGTGLFVAAANRKATSAIYKWTDGRFASYQDIRTHQAQSWRHFTIGNKIFLAVANFEPNEKGQEFSVIYKWSQRRLRFAPYQRVPTHSARDWEAFEVSGEHFLAVANHREGANHNIDSVIYKWNPGTRLFEANQTIATSGAYDWEFFTVGPYAFLAVANAFNGTSTRLQSHLYVRLGGSFRLFQSFLTFGAADWEVFHIGQRIFLAVANSHRYDVETQAQNDSYVVNSVIYELNVTTQTFVRFQEIPTCSALDWEFFSVGEDHFLVVANSFDGKTFSVNSIIYRWQGYEGFVAVHSLPTFGCRDWEAFRTAAGSYLIYSSAKEPLSRVLKLRMG
;
A
#
# COMPACT_ATOMS: atom_id res chain seq x y z
N LEU A 1 -8.30 6.59 -12.32
CA LEU A 1 -8.96 6.15 -13.58
C LEU A 1 -8.23 4.93 -14.13
N ARG A 2 -8.95 3.81 -14.31
CA ARG A 2 -8.40 2.55 -14.83
C ARG A 2 -8.24 2.64 -16.37
N PRO A 3 -7.16 2.10 -16.97
CA PRO A 3 -7.04 2.01 -18.42
C PRO A 3 -8.12 1.10 -19.02
N LEU A 4 -8.74 1.52 -20.12
CA LEU A 4 -9.76 0.76 -20.85
C LEU A 4 -9.13 0.11 -22.09
N ASP A 5 -9.01 -1.21 -22.08
CA ASP A 5 -8.41 -1.98 -23.19
C ASP A 5 -9.42 -2.17 -24.33
N ILE A 6 -9.43 -1.21 -25.27
CA ILE A 6 -10.31 -1.24 -26.45
C ILE A 6 -10.01 -2.46 -27.31
N LEU A 7 -8.75 -2.90 -27.37
CA LEU A 7 -8.38 -4.07 -28.17
C LEU A 7 -8.95 -5.35 -27.58
N ALA A 8 -8.91 -5.51 -26.26
CA ALA A 8 -9.49 -6.65 -25.55
C ALA A 8 -11.02 -6.66 -25.66
N GLU A 9 -11.68 -5.50 -25.55
CA GLU A 9 -13.15 -5.39 -25.70
C GLU A 9 -13.64 -5.76 -27.11
N ALA A 10 -12.82 -5.50 -28.14
CA ALA A 10 -13.15 -5.84 -29.52
C ALA A 10 -12.90 -7.31 -29.88
N VAL A 11 -12.06 -8.02 -29.11
CA VAL A 11 -11.64 -9.40 -29.40
C VAL A 11 -12.38 -10.38 -28.46
N PRO A 12 -13.17 -11.33 -28.96
CA PRO A 12 -13.82 -12.34 -28.12
C PRO A 12 -12.81 -13.17 -27.31
N PRO A 13 -13.17 -13.62 -26.09
CA PRO A 13 -12.27 -14.41 -25.21
C PRO A 13 -11.73 -15.69 -25.88
N ASP A 14 -12.52 -16.29 -26.77
CA ASP A 14 -12.20 -17.55 -27.44
C ASP A 14 -11.38 -17.37 -28.73
N GLY A 15 -10.99 -16.13 -29.07
CA GLY A 15 -10.16 -15.81 -30.25
C GLY A 15 -10.84 -16.00 -31.61
N ALA A 16 -12.11 -16.42 -31.63
CA ALA A 16 -12.88 -16.76 -32.83
C ALA A 16 -13.53 -15.55 -33.53
N ALA A 17 -12.87 -14.38 -33.58
CA ALA A 17 -13.35 -13.28 -34.42
C ALA A 17 -12.98 -13.57 -35.89
N ALA A 18 -13.99 -13.72 -36.76
CA ALA A 18 -13.78 -13.92 -38.19
C ALA A 18 -12.92 -12.79 -38.78
N GLY A 19 -11.73 -13.11 -39.30
CA GLY A 19 -10.84 -12.13 -39.93
C GLY A 19 -9.76 -11.51 -39.04
N VAL A 20 -9.45 -12.11 -37.88
CA VAL A 20 -8.34 -11.70 -37.00
C VAL A 20 -7.32 -12.84 -36.90
N ARG A 21 -6.02 -12.54 -37.07
CA ARG A 21 -4.93 -13.52 -36.96
C ARG A 21 -3.86 -13.02 -35.98
N VAL A 22 -3.51 -13.84 -34.99
CA VAL A 22 -2.36 -13.56 -34.12
C VAL A 22 -1.08 -13.86 -34.89
N THR A 23 -0.16 -12.89 -34.94
CA THR A 23 1.12 -12.99 -35.64
C THR A 23 2.25 -12.59 -34.70
N GLN A 24 3.35 -13.35 -34.70
CA GLN A 24 4.57 -13.01 -33.95
C GLN A 24 5.56 -12.30 -34.88
N ALA A 25 6.11 -11.17 -34.43
CA ALA A 25 7.11 -10.41 -35.16
C ALA A 25 8.08 -9.75 -34.19
N GLN A 26 9.39 -9.86 -34.42
CA GLN A 26 10.44 -9.23 -33.59
C GLN A 26 10.23 -9.46 -32.08
N GLY A 27 9.96 -10.71 -31.67
CA GLY A 27 9.81 -11.08 -30.26
C GLY A 27 8.47 -10.72 -29.59
N ALA A 28 7.53 -10.07 -30.28
CA ALA A 28 6.21 -9.73 -29.75
C ALA A 28 5.06 -10.28 -30.61
N ARG A 29 3.91 -10.56 -29.98
CA ARG A 29 2.67 -10.95 -30.68
C ARG A 29 1.78 -9.73 -30.92
N GLY A 30 1.17 -9.65 -32.09
CA GLY A 30 0.16 -8.66 -32.46
C GLY A 30 -0.98 -9.28 -33.26
N LEU A 31 -2.10 -8.56 -33.33
CA LEU A 31 -3.25 -8.92 -34.17
C LEU A 31 -3.08 -8.33 -35.56
N GLN A 32 -3.17 -9.20 -36.56
CA GLN A 32 -3.29 -8.83 -37.97
C GLN A 32 -4.77 -8.86 -38.37
N LEU A 33 -5.22 -7.81 -39.04
CA LEU A 33 -6.62 -7.64 -39.41
C LEU A 33 -6.85 -7.95 -40.88
N SER A 34 -7.93 -8.65 -41.19
CA SER A 34 -8.32 -8.98 -42.56
C SER A 34 -9.19 -7.89 -43.18
N ALA A 35 -8.81 -7.44 -44.38
CA ALA A 35 -9.62 -6.53 -45.18
C ALA A 35 -10.96 -7.14 -45.63
N ALA A 36 -11.11 -8.47 -45.58
CA ALA A 36 -12.34 -9.17 -45.95
C ALA A 36 -13.46 -9.04 -44.90
N ALA A 37 -13.13 -8.65 -43.66
CA ALA A 37 -14.10 -8.55 -42.56
C ALA A 37 -13.97 -7.21 -41.80
N PRO A 38 -14.25 -6.05 -42.45
CA PRO A 38 -14.04 -4.73 -41.84
C PRO A 38 -14.92 -4.43 -40.62
N HIS A 39 -15.93 -5.27 -40.35
CA HIS A 39 -16.84 -5.16 -39.20
C HIS A 39 -16.43 -6.05 -38.02
N ALA A 40 -15.42 -6.91 -38.19
CA ALA A 40 -15.11 -8.02 -37.29
C ALA A 40 -14.71 -7.57 -35.88
N LEU A 41 -13.95 -6.48 -35.78
CA LEU A 41 -13.52 -5.91 -34.50
C LEU A 41 -14.32 -4.65 -34.19
N SER A 42 -15.54 -4.85 -33.70
CA SER A 42 -16.38 -3.74 -33.26
C SER A 42 -17.25 -4.09 -32.06
N PHE A 43 -17.53 -3.09 -31.23
CA PHE A 43 -18.42 -3.23 -30.08
C PHE A 43 -19.20 -1.93 -29.84
N PRO A 44 -20.40 -1.97 -29.23
CA PRO A 44 -21.17 -0.76 -28.96
C PRO A 44 -20.52 0.08 -27.87
N ALA A 45 -20.55 1.41 -28.01
CA ALA A 45 -19.96 2.34 -27.05
C ALA A 45 -20.53 2.15 -25.63
N SER A 46 -21.79 1.71 -25.51
CA SER A 46 -22.44 1.41 -24.23
C SER A 46 -21.77 0.32 -23.39
N ARG A 47 -20.83 -0.47 -23.94
CA ARG A 47 -20.00 -1.38 -23.13
C ARG A 47 -19.02 -0.63 -22.23
N ILE A 48 -18.52 0.51 -22.70
CA ILE A 48 -17.57 1.36 -21.97
C ILE A 48 -18.32 2.52 -21.29
N PHE A 49 -19.27 3.12 -22.00
CA PHE A 49 -20.03 4.31 -21.62
C PHE A 49 -21.44 3.91 -21.14
N PHE A 50 -21.53 3.13 -20.06
CA PHE A 50 -22.82 2.61 -19.56
C PHE A 50 -23.57 3.57 -18.62
N GLY A 51 -22.84 4.47 -17.92
CA GLY A 51 -23.42 5.44 -16.97
C GLY A 51 -23.47 6.88 -17.48
N CYS A 52 -22.73 7.19 -18.55
CA CYS A 52 -22.67 8.50 -19.18
C CYS A 52 -22.28 8.32 -20.66
N ASP A 53 -23.12 8.79 -21.58
CA ASP A 53 -22.90 8.67 -23.02
C ASP A 53 -21.93 9.74 -23.59
N LEU A 54 -21.20 10.47 -22.74
CA LEU A 54 -20.27 11.52 -23.19
C LEU A 54 -18.85 10.99 -23.22
N PHE A 55 -18.14 11.24 -24.33
CA PHE A 55 -16.71 10.95 -24.44
C PHE A 55 -15.93 11.96 -23.57
N PRO A 56 -14.89 11.54 -22.83
CA PRO A 56 -14.13 12.45 -21.97
C PRO A 56 -13.47 13.58 -22.77
N GLU A 57 -13.52 14.79 -22.21
CA GLU A 57 -12.85 15.97 -22.76
C GLU A 57 -11.31 15.85 -22.69
N GLU A 58 -10.83 15.17 -21.65
CA GLU A 58 -9.41 14.89 -21.45
C GLU A 58 -9.13 13.39 -21.45
N PHE A 59 -8.22 12.94 -22.31
CA PHE A 59 -7.91 11.52 -22.44
C PHE A 59 -6.54 11.27 -23.07
N SER A 60 -6.04 10.06 -22.88
CA SER A 60 -4.90 9.51 -23.61
C SER A 60 -5.30 8.24 -24.37
N ILE A 61 -4.83 8.12 -25.61
CA ILE A 61 -4.88 6.87 -26.38
C ILE A 61 -3.46 6.32 -26.48
N VAL A 62 -3.26 5.10 -25.97
CA VAL A 62 -1.98 4.39 -26.08
C VAL A 62 -2.09 3.27 -27.10
N VAL A 63 -1.22 3.27 -28.11
CA VAL A 63 -1.21 2.28 -29.19
C VAL A 63 0.18 1.69 -29.34
N THR A 64 0.30 0.37 -29.31
CA THR A 64 1.53 -0.33 -29.72
C THR A 64 1.25 -1.06 -31.02
N LEU A 65 1.98 -0.71 -32.07
CA LEU A 65 1.73 -1.19 -33.43
C LEU A 65 3.03 -1.40 -34.22
N LYS A 66 2.93 -2.22 -35.25
CA LYS A 66 3.97 -2.45 -36.25
C LYS A 66 3.36 -2.36 -37.62
N VAL A 67 3.77 -1.36 -38.41
CA VAL A 67 3.20 -1.16 -39.75
C VAL A 67 4.28 -1.21 -40.83
N PRO A 68 4.08 -2.00 -41.91
CA PRO A 68 4.96 -1.92 -43.08
C PRO A 68 4.79 -0.58 -43.82
N GLY A 69 5.77 -0.25 -44.67
CA GLY A 69 5.75 0.97 -45.47
C GLY A 69 4.43 1.17 -46.22
N LEU A 70 3.81 2.34 -46.03
CA LEU A 70 2.54 2.71 -46.64
C LEU A 70 2.75 3.54 -47.92
N PRO A 71 1.99 3.28 -49.00
CA PRO A 71 2.00 4.15 -50.17
C PRO A 71 1.61 5.60 -49.80
N PRO A 72 2.24 6.63 -50.40
CA PRO A 72 2.06 8.04 -49.99
C PRO A 72 0.62 8.58 -49.99
N LYS A 73 -0.29 7.93 -50.75
CA LYS A 73 -1.71 8.32 -50.86
C LYS A 73 -2.66 7.45 -50.04
N LYS A 74 -2.16 6.47 -49.29
CA LYS A 74 -2.97 5.52 -48.52
C LYS A 74 -3.08 5.98 -47.06
N ASN A 75 -4.27 5.87 -46.50
CA ASN A 75 -4.56 6.18 -45.10
C ASN A 75 -5.29 4.99 -44.49
N GLU A 76 -4.92 4.63 -43.27
CA GLU A 76 -5.52 3.50 -42.54
C GLU A 76 -5.97 3.95 -41.14
N TYR A 77 -7.07 3.37 -40.65
CA TYR A 77 -7.61 3.68 -39.32
C TYR A 77 -7.04 2.71 -38.28
N LEU A 78 -6.62 3.24 -37.13
CA LEU A 78 -6.31 2.46 -35.93
C LEU A 78 -7.56 2.28 -35.07
N LEU A 79 -8.32 3.37 -34.90
CA LEU A 79 -9.53 3.43 -34.10
C LEU A 79 -10.55 4.33 -34.79
N SER A 80 -11.83 3.95 -34.78
CA SER A 80 -12.91 4.88 -35.08
C SER A 80 -14.12 4.65 -34.20
N VAL A 81 -14.84 5.74 -33.91
CA VAL A 81 -16.13 5.76 -33.20
C VAL A 81 -17.14 6.33 -34.18
N VAL A 82 -18.13 5.51 -34.55
CA VAL A 82 -19.07 5.83 -35.62
C VAL A 82 -20.49 5.75 -35.09
N ALA A 83 -21.27 6.81 -35.30
CA ALA A 83 -22.71 6.86 -35.06
C ALA A 83 -23.49 6.47 -36.34
N GLU A 84 -24.72 5.99 -36.17
CA GLU A 84 -25.60 5.67 -37.30
C GLU A 84 -26.14 6.96 -37.97
N PRO A 85 -26.26 7.03 -39.31
CA PRO A 85 -26.07 5.94 -40.27
C PRO A 85 -24.61 5.65 -40.69
N ASP A 86 -23.66 6.59 -40.61
CA ASP A 86 -22.19 6.36 -40.80
C ASP A 86 -21.32 7.59 -40.41
N THR A 87 -21.73 8.33 -39.37
CA THR A 87 -21.09 9.59 -38.96
C THR A 87 -19.87 9.31 -38.10
N LEU A 88 -18.68 9.76 -38.52
CA LEU A 88 -17.45 9.61 -37.73
C LEU A 88 -17.41 10.65 -36.61
N LEU A 89 -17.50 10.19 -35.36
CA LEU A 89 -17.41 11.03 -34.17
C LEU A 89 -15.96 11.25 -33.74
N LEU A 90 -15.17 10.17 -33.73
CA LEU A 90 -13.76 10.16 -33.36
C LEU A 90 -13.02 9.19 -34.26
N GLY A 91 -11.84 9.55 -34.76
CA GLY A 91 -11.03 8.68 -35.60
C GLY A 91 -9.54 8.92 -35.40
N LEU A 92 -8.81 7.85 -35.09
CA LEU A 92 -7.35 7.84 -35.13
C LEU A 92 -6.91 7.13 -36.40
N ARG A 93 -6.28 7.85 -37.32
CA ARG A 93 -5.79 7.29 -38.59
C ARG A 93 -4.36 7.74 -38.85
N TYR A 94 -3.66 7.02 -39.68
CA TYR A 94 -2.27 7.35 -40.00
C TYR A 94 -1.99 7.19 -41.50
N SER A 95 -0.97 7.91 -41.95
CA SER A 95 -0.39 7.88 -43.29
C SER A 95 1.10 7.56 -43.19
N ALA A 96 1.82 7.54 -44.32
CA ALA A 96 3.24 7.16 -44.37
C ALA A 96 4.14 7.91 -43.36
N ALA A 97 3.82 9.16 -43.02
CA ALA A 97 4.64 9.98 -42.12
C ALA A 97 3.82 10.84 -41.12
N GLN A 98 2.51 10.62 -41.01
CA GLN A 98 1.66 11.42 -40.13
C GLN A 98 0.62 10.59 -39.39
N LEU A 99 0.38 10.94 -38.13
CA LEU A 99 -0.76 10.48 -37.34
C LEU A 99 -1.81 11.59 -37.31
N HIS A 100 -3.06 11.25 -37.57
CA HIS A 100 -4.19 12.18 -37.60
C HIS A 100 -5.24 11.78 -36.56
N LEU A 101 -5.54 12.70 -35.66
CA LEU A 101 -6.73 12.66 -34.82
C LEU A 101 -7.85 13.43 -35.52
N LEU A 102 -8.99 12.79 -35.75
CA LEU A 102 -10.20 13.35 -36.33
C LEU A 102 -11.30 13.34 -35.26
N PHE A 103 -12.02 14.44 -35.10
CA PHE A 103 -13.19 14.47 -34.23
C PHE A 103 -14.27 15.38 -34.81
N LEU A 104 -15.53 15.06 -34.50
CA LEU A 104 -16.67 15.88 -34.87
C LEU A 104 -16.71 17.11 -33.97
N SER A 105 -16.75 18.29 -34.58
CA SER A 105 -16.90 19.57 -33.89
C SER A 105 -18.23 20.19 -34.26
N GLU A 106 -18.86 20.85 -33.31
CA GLU A 106 -20.15 21.51 -33.46
C GLU A 106 -20.10 22.89 -32.81
N ASP A 107 -20.54 23.92 -33.53
CA ASP A 107 -20.74 25.27 -33.01
C ASP A 107 -22.07 25.87 -33.54
N ALA A 108 -22.29 27.16 -33.28
CA ALA A 108 -23.48 27.87 -33.75
C ALA A 108 -23.64 27.95 -35.29
N ALA A 109 -22.57 27.71 -36.06
CA ALA A 109 -22.55 27.73 -37.53
C ALA A 109 -22.71 26.33 -38.17
N GLY A 110 -22.64 25.24 -37.40
CA GLY A 110 -22.97 23.89 -37.84
C GLY A 110 -21.99 22.81 -37.37
N THR A 111 -22.05 21.64 -38.01
CA THR A 111 -21.19 20.47 -37.69
C THR A 111 -20.13 20.24 -38.77
N TRP A 112 -18.87 20.05 -38.38
CA TRP A 112 -17.78 19.69 -39.30
C TRP A 112 -16.76 18.74 -38.63
N GLN A 113 -15.78 18.24 -39.39
CA GLN A 113 -14.70 17.43 -38.84
C GLN A 113 -13.42 18.24 -38.64
N THR A 114 -12.92 18.27 -37.41
CA THR A 114 -11.61 18.82 -37.08
C THR A 114 -10.53 17.74 -37.26
N ARG A 115 -9.34 18.15 -37.71
CA ARG A 115 -8.19 17.26 -37.90
C ARG A 115 -6.93 17.86 -37.27
N VAL A 116 -6.36 17.14 -36.29
CA VAL A 116 -5.04 17.42 -35.72
C VAL A 116 -4.04 16.43 -36.32
N SER A 117 -2.89 16.91 -36.83
CA SER A 117 -1.93 16.09 -37.57
C SER A 117 -0.52 16.20 -37.01
N PHE A 118 0.02 15.10 -36.52
CA PHE A 118 1.38 15.00 -36.00
C PHE A 118 2.31 14.43 -37.08
N ARG A 119 3.52 14.96 -37.21
CA ARG A 119 4.57 14.33 -38.04
C ARG A 119 5.24 13.23 -37.21
N SER A 120 5.19 12.01 -37.71
CA SER A 120 5.87 10.85 -37.12
C SER A 120 6.49 10.02 -38.25
N PRO A 121 7.71 10.33 -38.68
CA PRO A 121 8.33 9.71 -39.86
C PRO A 121 8.74 8.24 -39.64
N ALA A 122 8.84 7.80 -38.38
CA ALA A 122 9.29 6.45 -38.04
C ALA A 122 8.16 5.41 -38.03
N LEU A 123 6.88 5.81 -37.96
CA LEU A 123 5.76 4.89 -37.68
C LEU A 123 5.59 3.73 -38.69
N THR A 124 6.07 3.90 -39.93
CA THR A 124 5.91 2.93 -41.02
C THR A 124 7.23 2.28 -41.46
N ASP A 125 8.26 2.33 -40.61
CA ASP A 125 9.57 1.72 -40.85
C ASP A 125 9.58 0.19 -40.75
N GLY A 126 8.43 -0.41 -40.41
CA GLY A 126 8.29 -1.83 -40.20
C GLY A 126 8.88 -2.32 -38.88
N ARG A 127 9.03 -1.50 -37.85
CA ARG A 127 9.38 -1.87 -36.46
C ARG A 127 8.19 -1.68 -35.52
N TRP A 128 8.34 -2.11 -34.28
CA TRP A 128 7.35 -1.85 -33.24
C TRP A 128 7.51 -0.43 -32.74
N HIS A 129 6.39 0.26 -32.57
CA HIS A 129 6.35 1.58 -31.95
C HIS A 129 5.22 1.63 -30.94
N THR A 130 5.46 2.35 -29.85
CA THR A 130 4.44 2.70 -28.87
C THR A 130 4.17 4.20 -28.89
N LEU A 131 2.92 4.54 -29.16
CA LEU A 131 2.42 5.91 -29.25
C LEU A 131 1.55 6.23 -28.04
N VAL A 132 1.73 7.41 -27.45
CA VAL A 132 0.83 8.01 -26.47
C VAL A 132 0.31 9.31 -27.06
N LEU A 133 -0.99 9.36 -27.39
CA LEU A 133 -1.67 10.58 -27.80
C LEU A 133 -2.47 11.11 -26.61
N ALA A 134 -2.06 12.23 -26.03
CA ALA A 134 -2.75 12.91 -24.94
C ALA A 134 -3.53 14.13 -25.44
N VAL A 135 -4.73 14.36 -24.90
CA VAL A 135 -5.64 15.45 -25.25
C VAL A 135 -6.12 16.12 -23.95
N SER A 136 -5.99 17.44 -23.85
CA SER A 136 -6.46 18.25 -22.70
C SER A 136 -6.76 19.69 -23.12
N GLU A 137 -8.01 20.15 -22.90
CA GLU A 137 -8.57 21.52 -23.03
C GLU A 137 -8.35 22.29 -24.35
N GLY A 138 -7.42 21.88 -25.22
CA GLY A 138 -6.95 22.58 -26.42
C GLY A 138 -5.52 22.20 -26.86
N SER A 139 -4.81 21.46 -26.01
CA SER A 139 -3.50 20.89 -26.26
C SER A 139 -3.59 19.42 -26.68
N PHE A 140 -2.79 19.05 -27.68
CA PHE A 140 -2.69 17.69 -28.18
C PHE A 140 -1.21 17.30 -28.20
N SER A 141 -0.83 16.25 -27.47
CA SER A 141 0.55 15.80 -27.36
C SER A 141 0.70 14.40 -27.93
N LEU A 142 1.76 14.18 -28.71
CA LEU A 142 2.13 12.84 -29.19
C LEU A 142 3.53 12.48 -28.70
N THR A 143 3.61 11.46 -27.87
CA THR A 143 4.87 10.82 -27.47
C THR A 143 5.04 9.51 -28.25
N THR A 144 6.22 9.30 -28.82
CA THR A 144 6.58 8.04 -29.51
C THR A 144 7.77 7.41 -28.79
N ASP A 145 7.67 6.13 -28.43
CA ASP A 145 8.73 5.33 -27.82
C ASP A 145 9.41 6.03 -26.63
N CYS A 146 8.61 6.57 -25.70
CA CYS A 146 9.11 7.31 -24.52
C CYS A 146 10.07 8.46 -24.84
N GLY A 147 10.07 8.96 -26.07
CA GLY A 147 10.83 10.13 -26.51
C GLY A 147 10.22 11.44 -26.04
N PRO A 148 10.80 12.59 -26.44
CA PRO A 148 10.22 13.88 -26.15
C PRO A 148 8.84 14.04 -26.83
N PRO A 149 7.82 14.57 -26.11
CA PRO A 149 6.49 14.80 -26.68
C PRO A 149 6.52 15.85 -27.79
N VAL A 150 5.65 15.67 -28.79
CA VAL A 150 5.35 16.67 -29.81
C VAL A 150 3.99 17.29 -29.49
N ASP A 151 4.00 18.53 -29.03
CA ASP A 151 2.78 19.26 -28.66
C ASP A 151 2.24 20.10 -29.82
N ILE A 152 0.92 20.09 -30.00
CA ILE A 152 0.17 20.93 -30.92
C ILE A 152 -0.91 21.64 -30.12
N MET A 153 -0.87 22.97 -30.12
CA MET A 153 -2.00 23.80 -29.69
C MET A 153 -2.91 23.98 -30.91
N ALA A 154 -4.12 23.45 -30.86
CA ALA A 154 -5.09 23.61 -31.94
C ALA A 154 -6.06 24.74 -31.61
N ASP A 155 -6.47 25.51 -32.62
CA ASP A 155 -7.43 26.61 -32.44
C ASP A 155 -8.80 26.13 -31.95
N MET A 156 -9.13 24.86 -32.22
CA MET A 156 -10.36 24.21 -31.78
C MET A 156 -10.03 23.11 -30.76
N PRO A 157 -10.54 23.21 -29.51
CA PRO A 157 -10.36 22.19 -28.50
C PRO A 157 -11.20 20.93 -28.81
N PHE A 158 -10.91 19.85 -28.08
CA PHE A 158 -11.75 18.66 -28.15
C PHE A 158 -13.12 18.96 -27.52
N PRO A 159 -14.25 18.51 -28.11
CA PRO A 159 -15.57 18.88 -27.60
C PRO A 159 -15.88 18.26 -26.23
N ALA A 160 -16.24 19.09 -25.25
CA ALA A 160 -16.62 18.67 -23.90
C ALA A 160 -17.88 17.78 -23.83
N ALA A 161 -18.73 17.83 -24.86
CA ALA A 161 -20.04 17.16 -24.90
C ALA A 161 -20.20 16.19 -26.07
N LEU A 162 -19.10 15.58 -26.57
CA LEU A 162 -19.18 14.62 -27.67
C LEU A 162 -19.98 13.38 -27.25
N SER A 163 -21.24 13.30 -27.67
CA SER A 163 -22.12 12.17 -27.39
C SER A 163 -21.75 10.94 -28.23
N VAL A 164 -21.51 9.81 -27.55
CA VAL A 164 -21.30 8.49 -28.15
C VAL A 164 -22.54 7.59 -28.00
N ARG A 165 -23.70 8.17 -27.69
CA ARG A 165 -24.98 7.45 -27.60
C ARG A 165 -25.29 6.73 -28.91
N GLY A 166 -25.48 5.42 -28.84
CA GLY A 166 -25.76 4.59 -30.03
C GLY A 166 -24.56 4.42 -30.98
N ALA A 167 -23.38 4.93 -30.64
CA ALA A 167 -22.19 4.78 -31.46
C ALA A 167 -21.53 3.40 -31.26
N ARG A 168 -20.67 3.03 -32.20
CA ARG A 168 -19.85 1.81 -32.13
C ARG A 168 -18.38 2.12 -32.32
N PHE A 169 -17.55 1.43 -31.54
CA PHE A 169 -16.11 1.40 -31.72
C PHE A 169 -15.75 0.40 -32.82
N PHE A 170 -14.84 0.78 -33.71
CA PHE A 170 -14.22 -0.08 -34.71
C PHE A 170 -12.71 -0.01 -34.56
N VAL A 171 -12.05 -1.16 -34.44
CA VAL A 171 -10.59 -1.26 -34.39
C VAL A 171 -10.08 -1.60 -35.79
N GLY A 172 -9.13 -0.82 -36.28
CA GLY A 172 -8.49 -1.08 -37.57
C GLY A 172 -9.32 -0.73 -38.81
N SER A 173 -10.50 -0.13 -38.68
CA SER A 173 -11.37 0.23 -39.80
C SER A 173 -12.32 1.37 -39.44
N ARG A 174 -13.03 1.90 -40.45
CA ARG A 174 -14.21 2.77 -40.29
C ARG A 174 -15.43 2.08 -40.92
N ARG A 175 -15.75 0.86 -40.51
CA ARG A 175 -16.88 0.04 -41.02
C ARG A 175 -16.79 -0.33 -42.52
N ARG A 176 -15.80 0.16 -43.25
CA ARG A 176 -15.59 -0.03 -44.69
C ARG A 176 -14.25 -0.72 -44.95
N ALA A 177 -14.16 -1.47 -46.05
CA ALA A 177 -12.89 -2.10 -46.45
C ALA A 177 -11.81 -1.09 -46.85
N LYS A 178 -12.20 0.12 -47.28
CA LYS A 178 -11.27 1.21 -47.60
C LYS A 178 -10.65 1.76 -46.31
N GLY A 179 -9.32 1.66 -46.21
CA GLY A 179 -8.55 2.16 -45.07
C GLY A 179 -8.50 1.20 -43.88
N VAL A 180 -8.70 -0.09 -44.13
CA VAL A 180 -8.44 -1.14 -43.12
C VAL A 180 -6.94 -1.20 -42.83
N LEU A 181 -6.61 -1.35 -41.55
CA LEU A 181 -5.26 -1.51 -41.05
C LEU A 181 -4.59 -2.78 -41.61
N THR A 182 -3.40 -2.62 -42.16
CA THR A 182 -2.60 -3.71 -42.73
C THR A 182 -1.44 -4.16 -41.83
N GLY A 183 -1.12 -3.38 -40.80
CA GLY A 183 -0.11 -3.70 -39.79
C GLY A 183 -0.58 -4.65 -38.69
N LEU A 184 0.25 -4.81 -37.66
CA LEU A 184 -0.04 -5.52 -36.43
C LEU A 184 -0.37 -4.53 -35.31
N VAL A 185 -1.40 -4.82 -34.51
CA VAL A 185 -1.70 -4.07 -33.27
C VAL A 185 -1.50 -4.99 -32.08
N ARG A 186 -0.73 -4.53 -31.09
CA ARG A 186 -0.50 -5.24 -29.84
C ARG A 186 -1.30 -4.66 -28.68
N GLN A 187 -1.50 -3.35 -28.69
CA GLN A 187 -2.16 -2.60 -27.62
C GLN A 187 -2.96 -1.46 -28.23
N LEU A 188 -4.19 -1.24 -27.73
CA LEU A 188 -5.00 -0.06 -28.00
C LEU A 188 -5.83 0.25 -26.74
N VAL A 189 -5.42 1.26 -25.99
CA VAL A 189 -5.94 1.56 -24.65
C VAL A 189 -6.40 3.01 -24.59
N LEU A 190 -7.59 3.25 -24.02
CA LEU A 190 -8.11 4.58 -23.71
C LEU A 190 -8.00 4.85 -22.20
N LEU A 191 -7.42 5.98 -21.83
CA LEU A 191 -7.26 6.40 -20.44
C LEU A 191 -7.88 7.78 -20.25
N PRO A 192 -8.93 7.96 -19.42
CA PRO A 192 -9.46 9.29 -19.14
C PRO A 192 -8.53 10.11 -18.21
N GLY A 193 -8.46 11.42 -18.41
CA GLY A 193 -7.97 12.43 -17.45
C GLY A 193 -6.48 12.46 -17.10
N SER A 194 -5.57 12.10 -18.00
CA SER A 194 -4.12 12.31 -17.81
C SER A 194 -3.31 11.98 -19.06
N ASP A 195 -2.12 12.57 -19.19
CA ASP A 195 -1.05 12.04 -20.06
C ASP A 195 -0.63 10.65 -19.54
N ALA A 196 -0.71 9.63 -20.39
CA ALA A 196 -0.34 8.27 -20.03
C ALA A 196 1.18 8.02 -20.02
N THR A 197 1.98 8.97 -20.53
CA THR A 197 3.45 8.86 -20.62
C THR A 197 4.11 8.54 -19.28
N PRO A 198 3.79 9.19 -18.14
CA PRO A 198 4.41 8.89 -16.84
C PRO A 198 4.09 7.49 -16.30
N ARG A 199 3.02 6.85 -16.76
CA ARG A 199 2.67 5.46 -16.39
C ARG A 199 3.41 4.43 -17.24
N LEU A 200 3.86 4.83 -18.43
CA LEU A 200 4.45 3.96 -19.43
C LEU A 200 5.98 4.10 -19.51
N CYS A 201 6.49 5.27 -19.14
CA CYS A 201 7.87 5.69 -19.32
C CYS A 201 8.47 6.22 -18.00
N PRO A 202 9.77 5.98 -17.73
CA PRO A 202 10.75 5.29 -18.58
C PRO A 202 10.64 3.75 -18.48
N CYS A 203 10.83 3.05 -19.61
CA CYS A 203 10.88 1.59 -19.65
C CYS A 203 12.10 1.11 -20.45
N ARG A 204 12.56 -0.14 -20.19
CA ARG A 204 13.77 -0.71 -20.84
C ARG A 204 13.59 -0.97 -22.33
N ASN A 205 12.36 -1.16 -22.80
CA ASN A 205 12.03 -1.41 -24.20
C ASN A 205 10.87 -0.51 -24.62
N ALA A 206 11.20 0.72 -25.02
CA ALA A 206 10.24 1.76 -25.36
C ALA A 206 9.31 1.37 -26.53
N GLU A 207 9.83 0.66 -27.52
CA GLU A 207 9.09 0.19 -28.71
C GLU A 207 7.93 -0.77 -28.34
N LEU A 208 8.03 -1.47 -27.22
CA LEU A 208 7.06 -2.47 -26.74
C LEU A 208 6.50 -2.14 -25.34
N ALA A 209 6.58 -0.87 -24.93
CA ALA A 209 6.00 -0.42 -23.67
C ALA A 209 4.49 -0.71 -23.64
N ALA A 210 3.98 -1.24 -22.52
CA ALA A 210 2.59 -1.67 -22.45
C ALA A 210 1.88 -1.22 -21.16
N LEU A 211 0.65 -0.73 -21.28
CA LEU A 211 -0.30 -0.51 -20.19
C LEU A 211 -1.27 -1.69 -20.03
N SER A 212 -1.74 -2.26 -21.14
CA SER A 212 -2.63 -3.42 -21.18
C SER A 212 -2.53 -4.08 -22.55
N VAL A 213 -2.29 -5.39 -22.57
CA VAL A 213 -2.22 -6.19 -23.79
C VAL A 213 -3.29 -7.28 -23.69
N PRO A 214 -4.12 -7.51 -24.72
CA PRO A 214 -5.14 -8.55 -24.70
C PRO A 214 -4.54 -9.92 -24.35
N PRO A 215 -5.21 -10.74 -23.53
CA PRO A 215 -4.70 -12.05 -23.08
C PRO A 215 -4.24 -12.96 -24.24
N ILE A 216 -4.92 -12.91 -25.39
CA ILE A 216 -4.56 -13.68 -26.60
C ILE A 216 -3.17 -13.33 -27.18
N LEU A 217 -2.66 -12.14 -26.88
CA LEU A 217 -1.35 -11.64 -27.31
C LEU A 217 -0.28 -11.72 -26.21
N GLN A 218 -0.66 -12.14 -25.01
CA GLN A 218 0.25 -12.48 -23.94
C GLN A 218 0.76 -13.90 -24.23
N GLY A 219 2.03 -14.02 -24.62
CA GLY A 219 2.63 -15.32 -24.93
C GLY A 219 2.64 -16.22 -23.69
N LEU A 220 2.37 -17.51 -23.87
CA LEU A 220 2.85 -18.53 -22.92
C LEU A 220 4.39 -18.44 -22.87
N PRO A 221 5.03 -18.48 -21.68
CA PRO A 221 6.48 -18.38 -21.59
C PRO A 221 7.12 -19.64 -22.18
N GLY A 222 7.79 -19.51 -23.32
CA GLY A 222 8.59 -20.61 -23.88
C GLY A 222 9.02 -20.44 -25.34
N LYS A 223 10.07 -19.64 -25.56
CA LYS A 223 11.36 -19.98 -26.21
C LYS A 223 11.94 -18.77 -26.95
N PRO A 224 13.18 -18.35 -26.64
CA PRO A 224 13.94 -17.39 -27.43
C PRO A 224 14.47 -18.03 -28.71
N GLU A 225 14.57 -17.25 -29.78
CA GLU A 225 15.32 -17.64 -30.98
C GLU A 225 16.83 -17.64 -30.68
N ASP A 226 17.47 -18.75 -31.06
CA ASP A 226 18.90 -19.02 -31.34
C ASP A 226 19.70 -17.77 -31.80
N ASN A 227 20.97 -17.48 -31.48
CA ASN A 227 22.16 -18.18 -30.97
C ASN A 227 23.02 -17.08 -30.27
N GLU A 228 23.66 -17.30 -29.12
CA GLU A 228 24.95 -17.98 -29.03
C GLU A 228 25.15 -18.59 -27.62
N VAL A 229 25.50 -19.89 -27.64
CA VAL A 229 26.17 -20.65 -26.57
C VAL A 229 25.35 -20.88 -25.29
N LEU A 230 24.65 -22.02 -25.24
CA LEU A 230 24.78 -23.07 -24.20
C LEU A 230 23.70 -24.15 -24.44
N LYS A 231 24.13 -25.33 -24.89
CA LYS A 231 23.30 -26.55 -24.95
C LYS A 231 22.88 -26.96 -23.54
N TYR A 232 21.59 -27.24 -23.32
CA TYR A 232 21.15 -28.18 -22.28
C TYR A 232 20.14 -29.19 -22.84
N PRO A 233 20.27 -30.50 -22.55
CA PRO A 233 19.53 -31.55 -23.23
C PRO A 233 18.44 -32.18 -22.34
N TYR A 234 17.24 -31.60 -22.24
CA TYR A 234 16.08 -32.35 -21.74
C TYR A 234 14.76 -31.76 -22.26
N GLU A 235 14.13 -32.46 -23.20
CA GLU A 235 12.69 -32.39 -23.39
C GLU A 235 12.02 -33.09 -22.21
N THR A 236 11.34 -32.35 -21.35
CA THR A 236 10.45 -32.96 -20.35
C THR A 236 9.01 -32.62 -20.71
N HIS A 237 8.29 -33.62 -21.18
CA HIS A 237 6.83 -33.65 -21.16
C HIS A 237 6.34 -33.25 -19.76
N MET A 238 5.69 -32.11 -19.65
CA MET A 238 5.17 -31.59 -18.40
C MET A 238 3.99 -32.47 -17.94
N LYS A 239 4.27 -33.44 -17.06
CA LYS A 239 3.24 -34.24 -16.40
C LYS A 239 2.74 -33.48 -15.17
N VAL A 240 1.54 -32.95 -15.25
CA VAL A 240 0.83 -32.39 -14.10
C VAL A 240 0.00 -33.50 -13.47
N THR A 241 0.31 -33.83 -12.22
CA THR A 241 -0.51 -34.78 -11.45
C THR A 241 -1.65 -34.02 -10.77
N LEU A 242 -2.89 -34.47 -10.96
CA LEU A 242 -4.10 -33.88 -10.36
C LEU A 242 -4.54 -34.75 -9.18
N GLY A 243 -4.84 -34.15 -8.02
CA GLY A 243 -5.42 -34.86 -6.86
C GLY A 243 -4.63 -34.74 -5.56
N THR A 244 -4.71 -35.77 -4.70
CA THR A 244 -4.08 -35.80 -3.37
C THR A 244 -2.56 -35.69 -3.44
N ARG A 245 -1.95 -35.01 -2.44
CA ARG A 245 -0.51 -34.69 -2.40
C ARG A 245 0.38 -35.91 -2.71
N PRO A 246 1.05 -35.95 -3.89
CA PRO A 246 1.99 -37.02 -4.22
C PRO A 246 3.29 -36.87 -3.42
N PRO A 247 4.07 -37.95 -3.20
CA PRO A 247 5.38 -37.84 -2.60
C PRO A 247 6.30 -37.00 -3.50
N CYS A 248 7.14 -36.14 -2.91
CA CYS A 248 8.19 -35.44 -3.64
C CYS A 248 9.53 -36.11 -3.30
N THR A 249 9.99 -36.96 -4.19
CA THR A 249 11.31 -37.59 -4.13
C THR A 249 12.11 -37.23 -5.38
N LYS A 250 13.33 -37.75 -5.51
CA LYS A 250 14.13 -37.59 -6.73
C LYS A 250 13.41 -38.06 -8.00
N ALA A 251 12.42 -38.95 -7.89
CA ALA A 251 11.65 -39.44 -9.04
C ALA A 251 10.66 -38.38 -9.57
N GLU A 252 10.14 -37.53 -8.69
CA GLU A 252 9.21 -36.44 -9.01
C GLU A 252 9.91 -35.08 -9.11
N ASP A 253 11.25 -35.04 -9.01
CA ASP A 253 12.01 -33.81 -9.12
C ASP A 253 11.67 -33.09 -10.43
N THR A 254 11.46 -31.78 -10.34
CA THR A 254 10.99 -30.89 -11.42
C THR A 254 9.59 -31.17 -11.98
N GLN A 255 8.80 -32.05 -11.35
CA GLN A 255 7.39 -32.23 -11.71
C GLN A 255 6.49 -31.21 -11.03
N PHE A 256 5.33 -30.96 -11.65
CA PHE A 256 4.30 -30.09 -11.12
C PHE A 256 3.13 -30.89 -10.54
N TRP A 257 2.67 -30.49 -9.37
CA TRP A 257 1.44 -30.96 -8.76
C TRP A 257 0.47 -29.79 -8.66
N PHE A 258 -0.74 -29.98 -9.18
CA PHE A 258 -1.81 -29.01 -9.01
C PHE A 258 -2.79 -29.51 -7.97
N ASP A 259 -2.84 -28.78 -6.85
CA ASP A 259 -3.86 -29.00 -5.82
C ASP A 259 -5.15 -28.29 -6.24
N ALA A 260 -6.06 -29.05 -6.84
CA ALA A 260 -7.36 -28.53 -7.26
C ALA A 260 -8.21 -28.01 -6.09
N SER A 261 -7.97 -28.47 -4.85
CA SER A 261 -8.71 -28.01 -3.66
C SER A 261 -8.21 -26.67 -3.15
N ARG A 262 -6.90 -26.43 -3.21
CA ARG A 262 -6.25 -25.18 -2.78
C ARG A 262 -6.01 -24.19 -3.92
N ARG A 263 -6.36 -24.56 -5.16
CA ARG A 263 -6.03 -23.82 -6.40
C ARG A 263 -4.54 -23.43 -6.46
N GLY A 264 -3.68 -24.27 -5.88
CA GLY A 264 -2.25 -24.05 -5.75
C GLY A 264 -1.46 -24.91 -6.73
N LEU A 265 -0.53 -24.31 -7.46
CA LEU A 265 0.43 -25.02 -8.31
C LEU A 265 1.75 -25.16 -7.56
N TYR A 266 2.26 -26.38 -7.44
CA TYR A 266 3.48 -26.69 -6.70
C TYR A 266 4.52 -27.38 -7.61
N LEU A 267 5.80 -27.11 -7.40
CA LEU A 267 6.95 -27.72 -8.07
C LEU A 267 7.73 -28.58 -7.07
N CYS A 268 8.03 -29.83 -7.42
CA CYS A 268 8.85 -30.70 -6.57
C CYS A 268 10.33 -30.44 -6.81
N MET A 269 11.07 -30.20 -5.72
CA MET A 269 12.53 -29.97 -5.70
C MET A 269 13.26 -31.21 -5.16
N GLY A 270 12.83 -32.40 -5.58
CA GLY A 270 13.43 -33.70 -5.23
C GLY A 270 13.27 -34.17 -3.78
N ARG A 271 12.76 -33.31 -2.88
CA ARG A 271 12.47 -33.60 -1.47
C ARG A 271 11.24 -32.88 -0.92
N GLU A 272 10.90 -31.74 -1.49
CA GLU A 272 9.76 -30.92 -1.05
C GLU A 272 9.02 -30.25 -2.22
N TRP A 273 7.73 -29.99 -2.01
CA TRP A 273 6.87 -29.27 -2.95
C TRP A 273 6.88 -27.78 -2.62
N VAL A 274 7.22 -26.93 -3.59
CA VAL A 274 7.34 -25.47 -3.46
C VAL A 274 6.24 -24.79 -4.29
N SER A 275 5.50 -23.83 -3.72
CA SER A 275 4.39 -23.15 -4.42
C SER A 275 4.89 -22.20 -5.50
N VAL A 276 4.24 -22.21 -6.67
CA VAL A 276 4.60 -21.43 -7.88
C VAL A 276 3.56 -20.35 -8.21
N LEU A 277 2.34 -20.47 -7.67
CA LEU A 277 1.29 -19.45 -7.69
C LEU A 277 0.91 -19.13 -6.25
N ALA A 278 1.24 -17.94 -5.76
CA ALA A 278 0.63 -17.46 -4.53
C ALA A 278 -0.80 -17.05 -4.87
N ALA A 279 -1.81 -17.72 -4.29
CA ALA A 279 -3.14 -17.15 -4.23
C ALA A 279 -3.01 -15.74 -3.63
N LYS A 280 -3.67 -14.74 -4.22
CA LYS A 280 -3.69 -13.39 -3.65
C LYS A 280 -4.43 -13.46 -2.33
N GLU A 281 -3.69 -13.60 -1.24
CA GLU A 281 -4.25 -13.56 0.10
C GLU A 281 -4.94 -12.22 0.30
N ARG A 282 -6.27 -12.24 0.34
CA ARG A 282 -7.09 -11.09 0.65
C ARG A 282 -7.72 -11.28 2.02
N LEU A 283 -7.71 -10.22 2.84
CA LEU A 283 -8.48 -10.23 4.09
C LEU A 283 -9.98 -10.23 3.77
N ASP A 284 -10.66 -11.32 4.10
CA ASP A 284 -12.11 -11.44 3.95
C ASP A 284 -12.82 -10.91 5.20
N TYR A 285 -12.50 -11.50 6.36
CA TYR A 285 -13.07 -11.12 7.64
C TYR A 285 -12.09 -11.39 8.79
N VAL A 286 -12.42 -10.80 9.93
CA VAL A 286 -11.70 -10.95 11.19
C VAL A 286 -12.62 -11.71 12.15
N GLU A 287 -12.11 -12.76 12.77
CA GLU A 287 -12.88 -13.56 13.74
C GLU A 287 -12.16 -13.61 15.10
N GLU A 288 -12.94 -13.72 16.18
CA GLU A 288 -12.36 -13.93 17.51
C GLU A 288 -11.74 -15.33 17.59
N HIS A 289 -10.46 -15.38 17.93
CA HIS A 289 -9.69 -16.62 18.07
C HIS A 289 -9.54 -17.03 19.53
N GLN A 290 -9.29 -16.06 20.41
CA GLN A 290 -9.11 -16.32 21.83
C GLN A 290 -9.49 -15.11 22.69
N ARG A 291 -10.18 -15.38 23.80
CA ARG A 291 -10.30 -14.47 24.93
C ARG A 291 -9.13 -14.71 25.90
N LEU A 292 -8.29 -13.70 26.06
CA LEU A 292 -7.12 -13.74 26.94
C LEU A 292 -7.46 -13.03 28.25
N PHE A 293 -7.76 -13.81 29.30
CA PHE A 293 -8.00 -13.27 30.63
C PHE A 293 -6.71 -12.74 31.23
N THR A 294 -6.76 -11.51 31.73
CA THR A 294 -5.61 -10.82 32.34
C THR A 294 -5.84 -10.59 33.83
N THR A 295 -4.77 -10.29 34.57
CA THR A 295 -4.81 -10.10 36.04
C THR A 295 -5.59 -8.83 36.46
N SER A 296 -5.65 -7.86 35.55
CA SER A 296 -6.48 -6.65 35.60
C SER A 296 -6.62 -6.10 34.18
N GLU A 297 -7.27 -4.93 34.05
CA GLU A 297 -7.29 -4.16 32.81
C GLU A 297 -5.88 -3.98 32.25
N THR A 298 -5.79 -4.03 30.92
CA THR A 298 -4.53 -4.00 30.16
C THR A 298 -4.45 -2.64 29.47
N LEU A 299 -3.39 -1.89 29.79
CA LEU A 299 -3.17 -0.52 29.34
C LEU A 299 -2.24 -0.41 28.13
N GLY A 300 -1.55 -1.50 27.82
CA GLY A 300 -0.69 -1.70 26.66
C GLY A 300 -0.36 -3.18 26.55
N ILE A 301 -0.02 -3.65 25.37
CA ILE A 301 0.24 -5.04 25.05
C ILE A 301 1.35 -5.09 24.01
N GLU A 302 2.37 -5.91 24.22
CA GLU A 302 3.50 -6.02 23.27
C GLU A 302 3.60 -7.48 22.84
N ALA A 303 3.59 -7.73 21.52
CA ALA A 303 3.80 -9.05 20.94
C ALA A 303 5.25 -9.23 20.47
N PHE A 304 5.95 -10.28 20.94
CA PHE A 304 7.36 -10.47 20.61
C PHE A 304 7.79 -11.93 20.53
N VAL A 305 8.85 -12.20 19.76
CA VAL A 305 9.40 -13.55 19.56
C VAL A 305 10.76 -13.67 20.25
N ILE A 306 10.91 -14.74 21.04
CA ILE A 306 12.21 -15.16 21.58
C ILE A 306 12.74 -16.31 20.71
N PRO A 307 13.87 -16.11 20.00
CA PRO A 307 14.47 -17.16 19.16
C PRO A 307 14.68 -18.47 19.92
N GLY A 308 14.24 -19.58 19.32
CA GLY A 308 14.33 -20.93 19.90
C GLY A 308 13.37 -21.21 21.07
N THR A 309 12.61 -20.23 21.55
CA THR A 309 11.66 -20.42 22.66
C THR A 309 10.20 -20.30 22.22
N GLY A 310 9.87 -19.30 21.39
CA GLY A 310 8.53 -19.10 20.84
C GLY A 310 8.04 -17.65 20.85
N LEU A 311 6.76 -17.48 20.52
CA LEU A 311 6.04 -16.21 20.54
C LEU A 311 5.45 -15.94 21.93
N PHE A 312 5.51 -14.69 22.35
CA PHE A 312 5.04 -14.20 23.64
C PHE A 312 4.23 -12.92 23.46
N VAL A 313 3.43 -12.61 24.47
CA VAL A 313 2.79 -11.31 24.65
C VAL A 313 3.00 -10.86 26.08
N ALA A 314 3.38 -9.60 26.30
CA ALA A 314 3.41 -8.98 27.62
C ALA A 314 2.24 -8.01 27.78
N ALA A 315 1.43 -8.19 28.82
CA ALA A 315 0.32 -7.29 29.14
C ALA A 315 0.76 -6.26 30.19
N ALA A 316 0.65 -4.97 29.88
CA ALA A 316 0.85 -3.88 30.82
C ALA A 316 -0.43 -3.73 31.67
N ASN A 317 -0.43 -4.31 32.87
CA ASN A 317 -1.63 -4.42 33.68
C ASN A 317 -1.72 -3.25 34.68
N ARG A 318 -2.94 -2.74 34.90
CA ARG A 318 -3.21 -1.66 35.85
C ARG A 318 -2.80 -1.99 37.30
N LYS A 319 -2.92 -3.25 37.72
CA LYS A 319 -2.48 -3.69 39.06
C LYS A 319 -0.96 -3.74 39.17
N ALA A 320 -0.45 -3.98 40.38
CA ALA A 320 0.98 -4.05 40.68
C ALA A 320 1.71 -5.29 40.10
N THR A 321 1.08 -6.01 39.17
CA THR A 321 1.63 -7.22 38.55
C THR A 321 1.10 -7.36 37.13
N SER A 322 2.04 -7.45 36.20
CA SER A 322 1.83 -7.68 34.78
C SER A 322 2.10 -9.13 34.41
N ALA A 323 1.32 -9.65 33.47
CA ALA A 323 1.47 -11.03 33.00
C ALA A 323 2.14 -11.09 31.62
N ILE A 324 3.04 -12.06 31.46
CA ILE A 324 3.58 -12.53 30.19
C ILE A 324 2.89 -13.83 29.84
N TYR A 325 2.48 -13.95 28.59
CA TYR A 325 1.86 -15.13 28.02
C TYR A 325 2.74 -15.71 26.92
N LYS A 326 2.72 -17.03 26.77
CA LYS A 326 3.42 -17.76 25.71
C LYS A 326 2.41 -18.40 24.77
N TRP A 327 2.65 -18.30 23.47
CA TRP A 327 1.87 -19.03 22.48
C TRP A 327 2.22 -20.52 22.51
N THR A 328 1.25 -21.35 22.88
CA THR A 328 1.36 -22.80 22.98
C THR A 328 0.08 -23.44 22.45
N ASP A 329 0.20 -24.45 21.58
CA ASP A 329 -0.94 -25.19 21.04
C ASP A 329 -2.02 -24.30 20.41
N GLY A 330 -1.58 -23.28 19.66
CA GLY A 330 -2.47 -22.38 18.94
C GLY A 330 -3.18 -21.34 19.80
N ARG A 331 -2.74 -21.07 21.03
CA ARG A 331 -3.31 -20.06 21.93
C ARG A 331 -2.26 -19.50 22.88
N PHE A 332 -2.49 -18.31 23.44
CA PHE A 332 -1.69 -17.78 24.54
C PHE A 332 -2.06 -18.45 25.87
N ALA A 333 -1.06 -18.88 26.62
CA ALA A 333 -1.18 -19.38 27.99
C ALA A 333 -0.28 -18.56 28.92
N SER A 334 -0.70 -18.36 30.18
CA SER A 334 0.11 -17.62 31.16
C SER A 334 1.48 -18.28 31.33
N TYR A 335 2.52 -17.47 31.39
CA TYR A 335 3.91 -17.90 31.39
C TYR A 335 4.69 -17.37 32.59
N GLN A 336 4.58 -16.07 32.85
CA GLN A 336 5.33 -15.42 33.91
C GLN A 336 4.58 -14.18 34.41
N ASP A 337 4.53 -14.01 35.72
CA ASP A 337 4.11 -12.75 36.34
C ASP A 337 5.32 -11.89 36.71
N ILE A 338 5.21 -10.58 36.47
CA ILE A 338 6.24 -9.59 36.74
C ILE A 338 5.64 -8.47 37.59
N ARG A 339 6.32 -8.13 38.68
CA ARG A 339 5.92 -7.00 39.53
C ARG A 339 6.13 -5.68 38.79
N THR A 340 5.07 -4.89 38.70
CA THR A 340 5.03 -3.60 38.00
C THR A 340 4.30 -2.57 38.85
N HIS A 341 4.26 -1.30 38.41
CA HIS A 341 3.57 -0.22 39.10
C HIS A 341 2.66 0.51 38.12
N GLN A 342 1.45 -0.05 37.93
CA GLN A 342 0.47 0.39 36.93
C GLN A 342 1.13 0.54 35.54
N ALA A 343 1.63 -0.58 35.02
CA ALA A 343 2.35 -0.58 33.74
C ALA A 343 1.49 -0.01 32.62
N GLN A 344 2.08 0.88 31.81
CA GLN A 344 1.40 1.54 30.69
C GLN A 344 1.72 0.85 29.36
N SER A 345 3.00 0.61 29.10
CA SER A 345 3.47 -0.14 27.92
C SER A 345 4.62 -1.08 28.29
N TRP A 346 4.94 -1.95 27.34
CA TRP A 346 6.13 -2.78 27.32
C TRP A 346 6.87 -2.52 26.02
N ARG A 347 8.19 -2.63 26.02
CA ARG A 347 8.99 -2.61 24.78
C ARG A 347 9.97 -3.76 24.74
N HIS A 348 9.86 -4.64 23.75
CA HIS A 348 10.83 -5.69 23.52
C HIS A 348 11.96 -5.21 22.60
N PHE A 349 13.20 -5.53 22.94
CA PHE A 349 14.35 -5.21 22.09
C PHE A 349 15.53 -6.15 22.32
N THR A 350 16.50 -6.12 21.40
CA THR A 350 17.69 -6.96 21.47
C THR A 350 18.98 -6.15 21.27
N ILE A 351 20.06 -6.59 21.93
CA ILE A 351 21.42 -6.07 21.72
C ILE A 351 22.34 -7.27 21.52
N GLY A 352 22.67 -7.55 20.26
CA GLY A 352 23.30 -8.80 19.85
C GLY A 352 22.44 -10.00 20.27
N ASN A 353 23.00 -10.90 21.08
CA ASN A 353 22.28 -12.08 21.58
C ASN A 353 21.52 -11.85 22.90
N LYS A 354 21.50 -10.62 23.42
CA LYS A 354 20.82 -10.29 24.68
C LYS A 354 19.41 -9.80 24.34
N ILE A 355 18.43 -10.39 25.00
CA ILE A 355 17.02 -10.06 24.84
C ILE A 355 16.56 -9.32 26.09
N PHE A 356 15.89 -8.20 25.88
CA PHE A 356 15.41 -7.32 26.92
C PHE A 356 13.93 -7.02 26.75
N LEU A 357 13.32 -6.57 27.84
CA LEU A 357 11.95 -6.11 27.89
C LEU A 357 11.89 -4.93 28.88
N ALA A 358 11.52 -3.73 28.42
CA ALA A 358 11.38 -2.55 29.28
C ALA A 358 9.91 -2.31 29.63
N VAL A 359 9.61 -1.97 30.89
CA VAL A 359 8.26 -1.57 31.32
C VAL A 359 8.19 -0.08 31.58
N ALA A 360 7.13 0.58 31.11
CA ALA A 360 6.79 1.95 31.51
C ALA A 360 5.91 1.91 32.77
N ASN A 361 6.48 2.22 33.93
CA ASN A 361 5.74 2.30 35.19
C ASN A 361 5.19 3.71 35.42
N PHE A 362 3.87 3.81 35.63
CA PHE A 362 3.21 5.10 35.82
C PHE A 362 3.18 5.57 37.28
N GLU A 363 3.03 4.63 38.21
CA GLU A 363 2.91 4.94 39.63
C GLU A 363 4.23 4.68 40.36
N PRO A 364 4.49 5.38 41.47
CA PRO A 364 5.60 5.05 42.35
C PRO A 364 5.41 3.68 42.99
N ASN A 365 6.51 3.11 43.47
CA ASN A 365 6.45 1.92 44.31
C ASN A 365 5.89 2.22 45.72
N GLU A 366 5.77 1.18 46.56
CA GLU A 366 5.31 1.29 47.95
C GLU A 366 6.14 2.24 48.83
N LYS A 367 7.35 2.62 48.39
CA LYS A 367 8.25 3.56 49.06
C LYS A 367 8.20 4.97 48.48
N GLY A 368 7.27 5.25 47.56
CA GLY A 368 7.15 6.56 46.89
C GLY A 368 8.23 6.82 45.83
N GLN A 369 8.94 5.79 45.36
CA GLN A 369 10.00 5.95 44.35
C GLN A 369 9.44 5.71 42.94
N GLU A 370 9.66 6.67 42.04
CA GLU A 370 9.30 6.57 40.62
C GLU A 370 10.47 6.02 39.81
N PHE A 371 10.25 4.89 39.14
CA PHE A 371 11.24 4.27 38.25
C PHE A 371 10.58 3.20 37.38
N SER A 372 11.19 3.00 36.23
CA SER A 372 10.90 1.90 35.32
C SER A 372 11.97 0.83 35.41
N VAL A 373 11.69 -0.36 34.86
CA VAL A 373 12.58 -1.51 34.97
C VAL A 373 12.82 -2.12 33.59
N ILE A 374 14.10 -2.28 33.26
CA ILE A 374 14.53 -3.09 32.12
C ILE A 374 14.77 -4.50 32.66
N TYR A 375 14.14 -5.48 32.02
CA TYR A 375 14.31 -6.90 32.29
C TYR A 375 15.17 -7.54 31.22
N LYS A 376 15.90 -8.59 31.59
CA LYS A 376 16.72 -9.38 30.67
C LYS A 376 16.29 -10.83 30.68
N TRP A 377 16.18 -11.42 29.49
CA TRP A 377 15.88 -12.84 29.34
C TRP A 377 17.02 -13.72 29.87
N SER A 378 16.69 -14.69 30.72
CA SER A 378 17.60 -15.73 31.18
C SER A 378 17.43 -16.99 30.35
N GLN A 379 18.36 -17.28 29.43
CA GLN A 379 18.34 -18.51 28.63
C GLN A 379 18.33 -19.78 29.48
N ARG A 380 18.98 -19.77 30.65
CA ARG A 380 19.01 -20.92 31.57
C ARG A 380 17.68 -21.14 32.30
N ARG A 381 17.00 -20.06 32.69
CA ARG A 381 15.76 -20.12 33.49
C ARG A 381 14.50 -20.00 32.64
N LEU A 382 14.67 -19.72 31.35
CA LEU A 382 13.62 -19.39 30.39
C LEU A 382 12.62 -18.37 30.96
N ARG A 383 13.12 -17.27 31.54
CA ARG A 383 12.27 -16.22 32.11
C ARG A 383 12.99 -14.88 32.14
N PHE A 384 12.22 -13.80 32.18
CA PHE A 384 12.75 -12.46 32.37
C PHE A 384 13.14 -12.24 33.84
N ALA A 385 14.27 -11.59 34.07
CA ALA A 385 14.72 -11.15 35.40
C ALA A 385 15.06 -9.65 35.36
N PRO A 386 14.83 -8.90 36.45
CA PRO A 386 15.22 -7.49 36.51
C PRO A 386 16.70 -7.32 36.16
N TYR A 387 17.00 -6.36 35.29
CA TYR A 387 18.35 -6.06 34.82
C TYR A 387 18.83 -4.70 35.29
N GLN A 388 18.01 -3.68 35.07
CA GLN A 388 18.35 -2.30 35.41
C GLN A 388 17.08 -1.55 35.85
N ARG A 389 17.20 -0.74 36.91
CA ARG A 389 16.19 0.25 37.28
C ARG A 389 16.60 1.59 36.69
N VAL A 390 15.66 2.28 36.08
CA VAL A 390 15.89 3.57 35.42
C VAL A 390 14.95 4.60 36.03
N PRO A 391 15.45 5.75 36.53
CA PRO A 391 14.59 6.83 36.99
C PRO A 391 13.67 7.31 35.86
N THR A 392 12.37 7.37 36.14
CA THR A 392 11.34 7.80 35.18
C THR A 392 10.21 8.45 35.94
N HIS A 393 9.46 9.33 35.28
CA HIS A 393 8.40 10.12 35.89
C HIS A 393 7.06 9.85 35.23
N SER A 394 6.23 9.08 35.92
CA SER A 394 4.97 8.53 35.39
C SER A 394 5.09 8.06 33.93
N ALA A 395 6.03 7.15 33.68
CA ALA A 395 6.36 6.72 32.32
C ALA A 395 5.14 6.16 31.59
N ARG A 396 4.96 6.59 30.34
CA ARG A 396 3.87 6.14 29.46
C ARG A 396 4.34 5.15 28.43
N ASP A 397 5.53 5.40 27.88
CA ASP A 397 6.08 4.59 26.82
C ASP A 397 7.62 4.46 26.87
N TRP A 398 8.12 3.40 26.24
CA TRP A 398 9.51 3.16 25.90
C TRP A 398 9.68 2.88 24.42
N GLU A 399 10.56 3.62 23.74
CA GLU A 399 10.94 3.32 22.38
C GLU A 399 12.40 2.86 22.25
N ALA A 400 12.63 1.76 21.54
CA ALA A 400 13.92 1.11 21.43
C ALA A 400 14.43 1.12 20.00
N PHE A 401 15.60 1.74 19.79
CA PHE A 401 16.12 1.94 18.45
C PHE A 401 17.64 1.84 18.35
N GLU A 402 18.12 1.63 17.12
CA GLU A 402 19.53 1.56 16.79
C GLU A 402 19.88 2.60 15.72
N VAL A 403 20.97 3.35 15.94
CA VAL A 403 21.52 4.25 14.93
C VAL A 403 23.03 4.03 14.85
N SER A 404 23.52 3.69 13.65
CA SER A 404 24.96 3.50 13.38
C SER A 404 25.64 2.50 14.32
N GLY A 405 24.96 1.39 14.67
CA GLY A 405 25.49 0.37 15.59
C GLY A 405 25.42 0.74 17.08
N GLU A 406 24.87 1.90 17.42
CA GLU A 406 24.64 2.34 18.80
C GLU A 406 23.18 2.09 19.17
N HIS A 407 22.94 1.49 20.35
CA HIS A 407 21.59 1.17 20.83
C HIS A 407 21.10 2.21 21.83
N PHE A 408 19.83 2.60 21.71
CA PHE A 408 19.19 3.63 22.52
C PHE A 408 17.84 3.16 23.05
N LEU A 409 17.39 3.82 24.12
CA LEU A 409 16.03 3.73 24.66
C LEU A 409 15.52 5.14 24.97
N ALA A 410 14.41 5.55 24.40
CA ALA A 410 13.71 6.78 24.77
C ALA A 410 12.55 6.44 25.73
N VAL A 411 12.37 7.24 26.79
CA VAL A 411 11.19 7.14 27.67
C VAL A 411 10.29 8.35 27.51
N ALA A 412 8.98 8.12 27.40
CA ALA A 412 7.97 9.17 27.45
C ALA A 412 7.59 9.44 28.92
N ASN A 413 8.13 10.53 29.47
CA ASN A 413 7.80 10.96 30.84
C ASN A 413 6.57 11.89 30.81
N HIS A 414 5.54 11.53 31.58
CA HIS A 414 4.26 12.25 31.53
C HIS A 414 4.17 13.41 32.52
N ARG A 415 4.64 13.21 33.76
CA ARG A 415 4.64 14.26 34.80
C ARG A 415 5.53 13.89 35.97
N GLU A 416 6.01 14.91 36.68
CA GLU A 416 6.61 14.78 38.00
C GLU A 416 5.75 15.57 39.00
N GLY A 417 5.13 14.88 39.95
CA GLY A 417 4.11 15.48 40.81
C GLY A 417 2.94 16.05 39.99
N ALA A 418 2.73 17.36 40.06
CA ALA A 418 1.71 18.09 39.29
C ALA A 418 2.24 18.74 38.00
N ASN A 419 3.57 18.71 37.77
CA ASN A 419 4.16 19.33 36.59
C ASN A 419 4.17 18.36 35.41
N HIS A 420 3.41 18.69 34.35
CA HIS A 420 3.35 17.92 33.11
C HIS A 420 4.38 18.37 32.06
N ASN A 421 5.07 19.49 32.27
CA ASN A 421 6.09 19.99 31.35
C ASN A 421 7.47 19.61 31.90
N ILE A 422 7.90 18.40 31.55
CA ILE A 422 9.12 17.79 32.05
C ILE A 422 9.91 17.18 30.90
N ASP A 423 11.18 16.91 31.17
CA ASP A 423 12.06 16.27 30.21
C ASP A 423 11.75 14.77 30.08
N SER A 424 11.65 14.34 28.83
CA SER A 424 11.80 12.94 28.44
C SER A 424 13.28 12.64 28.16
N VAL A 425 13.70 11.40 28.36
CA VAL A 425 15.14 11.04 28.37
C VAL A 425 15.44 9.97 27.34
N ILE A 426 16.48 10.20 26.54
CA ILE A 426 17.07 9.22 25.65
C ILE A 426 18.31 8.65 26.34
N TYR A 427 18.27 7.36 26.61
CA TYR A 427 19.36 6.58 27.15
C TYR A 427 20.15 5.90 26.03
N LYS A 428 21.46 5.76 26.21
CA LYS A 428 22.36 5.04 25.31
C LYS A 428 22.96 3.84 26.01
N TRP A 429 23.05 2.72 25.31
CA TRP A 429 23.73 1.53 25.80
C TRP A 429 25.25 1.76 25.85
N ASN A 430 25.83 1.62 27.04
CA ASN A 430 27.27 1.63 27.23
C ASN A 430 27.81 0.19 27.22
N PRO A 431 28.63 -0.22 26.22
CA PRO A 431 29.13 -1.59 26.14
C PRO A 431 30.12 -1.95 27.27
N GLY A 432 30.79 -0.96 27.87
CA GLY A 432 31.74 -1.14 28.97
C GLY A 432 31.03 -1.45 30.28
N THR A 433 30.06 -0.62 30.68
CA THR A 433 29.27 -0.82 31.91
C THR A 433 28.15 -1.84 31.73
N ARG A 434 27.74 -2.07 30.47
CA ARG A 434 26.58 -2.90 30.08
C ARG A 434 25.29 -2.36 30.68
N LEU A 435 25.17 -1.04 30.80
CA LEU A 435 23.98 -0.35 31.30
C LEU A 435 23.53 0.69 30.29
N PHE A 436 22.25 1.05 30.37
CA PHE A 436 21.71 2.22 29.69
C PHE A 436 22.00 3.47 30.52
N GLU A 437 22.66 4.45 29.93
CA GLU A 437 23.08 5.69 30.59
C GLU A 437 22.42 6.88 29.87
N ALA A 438 22.02 7.90 30.62
CA ALA A 438 21.36 9.07 30.06
C ALA A 438 22.29 9.74 29.02
N ASN A 439 21.79 9.96 27.81
CA ASN A 439 22.56 10.49 26.69
C ASN A 439 22.05 11.87 26.24
N GLN A 440 20.73 12.07 26.24
CA GLN A 440 20.10 13.33 25.88
C GLN A 440 18.77 13.49 26.63
N THR A 441 18.43 14.71 27.03
CA THR A 441 17.09 15.07 27.49
C THR A 441 16.38 15.92 26.43
N ILE A 442 15.07 15.76 26.33
CA ILE A 442 14.21 16.53 25.42
C ILE A 442 13.02 17.04 26.23
N ALA A 443 12.81 18.36 26.21
CA ALA A 443 11.64 18.97 26.85
C ALA A 443 10.35 18.50 26.16
N THR A 444 9.43 17.95 26.96
CA THR A 444 8.16 17.40 26.49
C THR A 444 6.99 17.88 27.37
N SER A 445 5.77 17.76 26.85
CA SER A 445 4.55 18.16 27.55
C SER A 445 3.60 16.98 27.65
N GLY A 446 3.64 16.31 28.80
CA GLY A 446 2.82 15.13 29.07
C GLY A 446 2.98 14.06 28.01
N ALA A 447 4.22 13.69 27.68
CA ALA A 447 4.53 12.75 26.61
C ALA A 447 3.81 11.42 26.85
N TYR A 448 3.16 10.90 25.81
CA TYR A 448 2.50 9.60 25.83
C TYR A 448 3.30 8.54 25.08
N ASP A 449 3.93 8.93 23.98
CA ASP A 449 4.51 8.00 23.03
C ASP A 449 5.77 8.58 22.36
N TRP A 450 6.68 7.68 21.99
CA TRP A 450 7.85 7.91 21.15
C TRP A 450 7.86 6.93 19.99
N GLU A 451 8.08 7.43 18.77
CA GLU A 451 8.16 6.56 17.60
C GLU A 451 9.44 6.82 16.80
N PHE A 452 10.23 5.78 16.54
CA PHE A 452 11.51 5.87 15.84
C PHE A 452 11.42 5.31 14.42
N PHE A 453 12.01 6.03 13.47
CA PHE A 453 12.14 5.52 12.11
C PHE A 453 13.34 6.12 11.37
N THR A 454 13.66 5.53 10.21
CA THR A 454 14.75 6.00 9.35
C THR A 454 14.25 6.30 7.95
N VAL A 455 14.76 7.40 7.37
CA VAL A 455 14.56 7.75 5.95
C VAL A 455 15.93 7.88 5.30
N GLY A 456 16.31 6.86 4.52
CA GLY A 456 17.66 6.78 3.96
C GLY A 456 18.71 6.81 5.08
N PRO A 457 19.67 7.76 5.07
CA PRO A 457 20.69 7.87 6.11
C PRO A 457 20.22 8.64 7.37
N TYR A 458 19.02 9.21 7.36
CA TYR A 458 18.53 10.07 8.43
C TYR A 458 17.69 9.27 9.43
N ALA A 459 17.98 9.46 10.71
CA ALA A 459 17.25 8.86 11.82
C ALA A 459 16.33 9.91 12.46
N PHE A 460 15.07 9.54 12.65
CA PHE A 460 14.02 10.40 13.18
C PHE A 460 13.40 9.81 14.44
N LEU A 461 12.88 10.68 15.29
CA LEU A 461 12.19 10.31 16.52
C LEU A 461 11.03 11.27 16.74
N ALA A 462 9.79 10.76 16.76
CA ALA A 462 8.57 11.53 16.94
C ALA A 462 8.07 11.42 18.39
N VAL A 463 7.57 12.51 18.98
CA VAL A 463 6.94 12.50 20.31
C VAL A 463 5.49 12.89 20.25
N ALA A 464 4.64 12.16 20.95
CA ALA A 464 3.23 12.51 21.18
C ALA A 464 3.09 13.35 22.45
N ASN A 465 3.00 14.68 22.30
CA ASN A 465 2.72 15.58 23.42
C ASN A 465 1.21 15.64 23.69
N ALA A 466 0.77 15.06 24.79
CA ALA A 466 -0.65 14.86 25.06
C ALA A 466 -1.28 15.96 25.93
N PHE A 467 -0.57 16.44 26.95
CA PHE A 467 -1.15 17.34 27.95
C PHE A 467 -0.09 18.16 28.69
N ASN A 468 -0.26 19.48 28.79
CA ASN A 468 0.70 20.38 29.43
C ASN A 468 0.30 20.78 30.87
N GLY A 469 -0.78 20.21 31.41
CA GLY A 469 -1.37 20.60 32.70
C GLY A 469 -2.64 21.46 32.58
N THR A 470 -2.88 22.10 31.43
CA THR A 470 -4.03 23.00 31.21
C THR A 470 -4.78 22.75 29.90
N SER A 471 -4.11 22.24 28.87
CA SER A 471 -4.68 22.01 27.54
C SER A 471 -4.10 20.76 26.88
N THR A 472 -4.90 20.15 26.02
CA THR A 472 -4.52 19.02 25.15
C THR A 472 -4.20 19.47 23.72
N ARG A 473 -4.41 20.75 23.40
CA ARG A 473 -4.06 21.35 22.11
C ARG A 473 -2.59 21.75 22.13
N LEU A 474 -1.72 20.85 21.68
CA LEU A 474 -0.26 21.00 21.80
C LEU A 474 0.44 20.81 20.44
N GLN A 475 1.72 21.17 20.41
CA GLN A 475 2.60 20.79 19.32
C GLN A 475 3.29 19.48 19.68
N SER A 476 3.02 18.44 18.91
CA SER A 476 3.85 17.24 18.88
C SER A 476 5.04 17.47 17.94
N HIS A 477 6.17 16.83 18.20
CA HIS A 477 7.42 17.16 17.53
C HIS A 477 8.06 15.94 16.89
N LEU A 478 8.64 16.15 15.72
CA LEU A 478 9.52 15.21 15.06
C LEU A 478 10.94 15.77 15.13
N TYR A 479 11.88 14.94 15.58
CA TYR A 479 13.28 15.27 15.70
C TYR A 479 14.10 14.48 14.67
N VAL A 480 15.17 15.09 14.17
CA VAL A 480 16.17 14.45 13.30
C VAL A 480 17.50 14.37 14.04
N ARG A 481 18.21 13.24 13.92
CA ARG A 481 19.52 13.07 14.55
C ARG A 481 20.61 13.73 13.70
N LEU A 482 21.24 14.78 14.24
CA LEU A 482 22.32 15.53 13.61
C LEU A 482 23.47 15.75 14.60
N GLY A 483 24.69 15.39 14.20
CA GLY A 483 25.87 15.55 15.04
C GLY A 483 25.82 14.75 16.35
N GLY A 484 25.16 13.58 16.35
CA GLY A 484 25.04 12.70 17.50
C GLY A 484 23.83 12.94 18.41
N SER A 485 23.07 14.02 18.20
CA SER A 485 21.92 14.40 19.03
C SER A 485 20.66 14.63 18.19
N PHE A 486 19.49 14.39 18.77
CA PHE A 486 18.21 14.68 18.16
C PHE A 486 17.91 16.19 18.25
N ARG A 487 17.54 16.80 17.12
CA ARG A 487 17.19 18.22 17.01
C ARG A 487 15.84 18.35 16.36
N LEU A 488 15.06 19.36 16.79
CA LEU A 488 13.72 19.59 16.25
C LEU A 488 13.78 19.73 14.72
N PHE A 489 12.98 18.93 14.04
CA PHE A 489 12.86 18.91 12.58
C PHE A 489 11.53 19.53 12.14
N GLN A 490 10.42 19.07 12.73
CA GLN A 490 9.08 19.53 12.37
C GLN A 490 8.15 19.49 13.60
N SER A 491 7.13 20.35 13.60
CA SER A 491 6.08 20.39 14.62
C SER A 491 4.70 20.16 13.99
N PHE A 492 3.83 19.47 14.71
CA PHE A 492 2.48 19.12 14.31
C PHE A 492 1.50 19.56 15.39
N LEU A 493 0.48 20.34 15.02
CA LEU A 493 -0.60 20.64 15.95
C LEU A 493 -1.44 19.38 16.16
N THR A 494 -1.49 18.91 17.40
CA THR A 494 -2.20 17.71 17.82
C THR A 494 -3.17 17.99 18.96
N PHE A 495 -4.05 17.04 19.25
CA PHE A 495 -5.11 17.16 20.26
C PHE A 495 -5.11 15.92 21.14
N GLY A 496 -4.39 16.01 22.25
CA GLY A 496 -4.17 14.87 23.14
C GLY A 496 -3.51 13.72 22.39
N ALA A 497 -2.40 13.99 21.69
CA ALA A 497 -1.68 12.97 20.92
C ALA A 497 -1.35 11.79 21.82
N ALA A 498 -1.88 10.62 21.50
CA ALA A 498 -1.71 9.42 22.30
C ALA A 498 -0.64 8.48 21.75
N ASP A 499 -0.46 8.50 20.44
CA ASP A 499 0.37 7.54 19.71
C ASP A 499 0.80 8.13 18.35
N TRP A 500 1.98 7.72 17.89
CA TRP A 500 2.50 7.91 16.54
C TRP A 500 2.82 6.55 15.92
N GLU A 501 2.24 6.28 14.75
CA GLU A 501 2.54 5.05 14.00
C GLU A 501 3.23 5.38 12.68
N VAL A 502 4.38 4.74 12.42
CA VAL A 502 5.13 4.90 11.17
C VAL A 502 5.00 3.66 10.31
N PHE A 503 4.62 3.87 9.05
CA PHE A 503 4.47 2.76 8.12
C PHE A 503 4.88 3.12 6.69
N HIS A 504 5.19 2.05 5.94
CA HIS A 504 5.69 2.13 4.58
C HIS A 504 4.74 1.42 3.62
N ILE A 505 4.40 2.08 2.51
CA ILE A 505 3.67 1.47 1.40
C ILE A 505 4.49 1.65 0.13
N GLY A 506 5.17 0.58 -0.28
CA GLY A 506 6.19 0.65 -1.32
C GLY A 506 7.34 1.57 -0.90
N GLN A 507 7.54 2.66 -1.65
CA GLN A 507 8.57 3.67 -1.34
C GLN A 507 8.03 4.88 -0.56
N ARG A 508 6.71 4.92 -0.30
CA ARG A 508 6.05 6.03 0.40
C ARG A 508 6.14 5.81 1.90
N ILE A 509 6.37 6.88 2.64
CA ILE A 509 6.55 6.86 4.10
C ILE A 509 5.45 7.72 4.70
N PHE A 510 4.74 7.15 5.67
CA PHE A 510 3.65 7.80 6.35
C PHE A 510 3.88 7.82 7.85
N LEU A 511 3.25 8.81 8.48
CA LEU A 511 3.25 9.00 9.92
C LEU A 511 1.80 9.30 10.33
N ALA A 512 1.17 8.45 11.12
CA ALA A 512 -0.18 8.64 11.63
C ALA A 512 -0.15 9.06 13.09
N VAL A 513 -0.93 10.07 13.46
CA VAL A 513 -1.13 10.45 14.87
C VAL A 513 -2.51 10.03 15.36
N ALA A 514 -2.57 9.41 16.53
CA ALA A 514 -3.80 9.18 17.27
C ALA A 514 -4.14 10.40 18.12
N ASN A 515 -5.19 11.15 17.73
CA ASN A 515 -5.68 12.28 18.53
C ASN A 515 -6.81 11.83 19.46
N SER A 516 -6.60 11.95 20.78
CA SER A 516 -7.52 11.37 21.77
C SER A 516 -8.66 12.29 22.19
N HIS A 517 -8.44 13.59 22.39
CA HIS A 517 -9.51 14.51 22.79
C HIS A 517 -9.09 15.97 22.73
N ARG A 518 -10.08 16.87 22.74
CA ARG A 518 -9.93 18.31 22.93
C ARG A 518 -10.40 18.67 24.33
N TYR A 519 -9.54 19.35 25.05
CA TYR A 519 -9.75 19.85 26.41
C TYR A 519 -8.87 21.08 26.60
N ASP A 520 -9.46 22.14 27.17
CA ASP A 520 -8.76 23.38 27.50
C ASP A 520 -9.44 24.10 28.68
N VAL A 521 -8.69 24.30 29.76
CA VAL A 521 -9.17 24.96 31.00
C VAL A 521 -9.72 26.36 30.74
N GLU A 522 -9.17 27.11 29.79
CA GLU A 522 -9.59 28.50 29.52
C GLU A 522 -10.98 28.58 28.85
N THR A 523 -11.42 27.49 28.22
CA THR A 523 -12.67 27.45 27.43
C THR A 523 -13.77 26.59 28.05
N GLN A 524 -13.70 26.36 29.37
CA GLN A 524 -14.45 25.42 30.23
C GLN A 524 -15.99 25.34 30.08
N ALA A 525 -16.62 26.07 29.16
CA ALA A 525 -18.07 26.12 28.98
C ALA A 525 -18.62 25.45 27.71
N GLN A 526 -17.84 25.09 26.67
CA GLN A 526 -18.50 24.74 25.39
C GLN A 526 -17.94 23.64 24.46
N ASN A 527 -16.78 22.99 24.68
CA ASN A 527 -16.24 22.15 23.58
C ASN A 527 -15.27 21.01 23.94
N ASP A 528 -15.42 20.37 25.09
CA ASP A 528 -14.74 19.09 25.33
C ASP A 528 -15.28 18.06 24.32
N SER A 529 -14.41 17.61 23.41
CA SER A 529 -14.77 16.66 22.37
C SER A 529 -13.81 15.47 22.36
N TYR A 530 -14.38 14.28 22.47
CA TYR A 530 -13.69 13.01 22.32
C TYR A 530 -13.77 12.47 20.88
N VAL A 531 -14.59 13.10 20.04
CA VAL A 531 -14.59 12.87 18.59
C VAL A 531 -13.65 13.90 17.96
N VAL A 532 -12.50 13.45 17.51
CA VAL A 532 -11.42 14.29 16.98
C VAL A 532 -10.81 13.61 15.76
N ASN A 533 -10.42 14.40 14.76
CA ASN A 533 -9.70 13.87 13.61
C ASN A 533 -8.29 13.44 14.01
N SER A 534 -7.98 12.18 13.78
CA SER A 534 -6.61 11.68 13.66
C SER A 534 -6.07 12.01 12.27
N VAL A 535 -4.76 12.19 12.15
CA VAL A 535 -4.15 12.73 10.92
C VAL A 535 -3.05 11.80 10.45
N ILE A 536 -3.09 11.45 9.17
CA ILE A 536 -2.03 10.74 8.47
C ILE A 536 -1.24 11.78 7.67
N TYR A 537 0.08 11.79 7.86
CA TYR A 537 1.02 12.60 7.11
C TYR A 537 1.81 11.71 6.15
N GLU A 538 2.20 12.27 5.00
CA GLU A 538 3.09 11.63 4.04
C GLU A 538 4.37 12.46 3.90
N LEU A 539 5.52 11.79 3.82
CA LEU A 539 6.78 12.45 3.51
C LEU A 539 6.76 12.93 2.05
N ASN A 540 6.75 14.24 1.85
CA ASN A 540 7.06 14.83 0.57
C ASN A 540 8.59 14.90 0.41
N VAL A 541 9.15 14.01 -0.42
CA VAL A 541 10.60 13.91 -0.63
C VAL A 541 11.17 15.17 -1.28
N THR A 542 10.39 15.86 -2.11
CA THR A 542 10.81 17.10 -2.79
C THR A 542 10.97 18.25 -1.80
N THR A 543 10.00 18.41 -0.89
CA THR A 543 10.05 19.48 0.13
C THR A 543 10.75 19.06 1.41
N GLN A 544 11.11 17.78 1.54
CA GLN A 544 11.71 17.18 2.74
C GLN A 544 10.89 17.46 4.00
N THR A 545 9.57 17.34 3.91
CA THR A 545 8.66 17.60 5.02
C THR A 545 7.50 16.61 5.03
N PHE A 546 6.97 16.32 6.20
CA PHE A 546 5.74 15.55 6.33
C PHE A 546 4.56 16.48 6.09
N VAL A 547 3.79 16.21 5.05
CA VAL A 547 2.60 16.99 4.69
C VAL A 547 1.36 16.18 5.00
N ARG A 548 0.28 16.85 5.40
CA ARG A 548 -0.99 16.17 5.70
C ARG A 548 -1.46 15.42 4.45
N PHE A 549 -1.66 14.11 4.59
CA PHE A 549 -2.15 13.23 3.54
C PHE A 549 -3.65 12.96 3.68
N GLN A 550 -4.10 12.62 4.90
CA GLN A 550 -5.50 12.29 5.18
C GLN A 550 -5.89 12.66 6.60
N GLU A 551 -7.15 13.06 6.81
CA GLU A 551 -7.75 13.17 8.14
C GLU A 551 -8.84 12.11 8.29
N ILE A 552 -8.85 11.42 9.42
CA ILE A 552 -9.81 10.37 9.74
C ILE A 552 -10.51 10.75 11.04
N PRO A 553 -11.84 10.96 11.04
CA PRO A 553 -12.59 11.14 12.27
C PRO A 553 -12.48 9.90 13.15
N THR A 554 -12.00 10.09 14.38
CA THR A 554 -11.79 9.03 15.37
C THR A 554 -12.44 9.38 16.70
N CYS A 555 -12.70 8.36 17.53
CA CYS A 555 -13.35 8.51 18.83
C CYS A 555 -12.35 8.14 19.92
N SER A 556 -11.67 9.14 20.46
CA SER A 556 -10.56 8.99 21.39
C SER A 556 -9.60 7.89 20.96
N ALA A 557 -8.97 8.12 19.81
CA ALA A 557 -7.94 7.24 19.29
C ALA A 557 -6.77 7.22 20.28
N LEU A 558 -6.42 6.02 20.73
CA LEU A 558 -5.30 5.82 21.65
C LEU A 558 -4.09 5.15 20.99
N ASP A 559 -4.29 4.55 19.82
CA ASP A 559 -3.28 3.75 19.14
C ASP A 559 -3.68 3.53 17.66
N TRP A 560 -2.68 3.45 16.78
CA TRP A 560 -2.74 3.03 15.39
C TRP A 560 -1.78 1.86 15.16
N GLU A 561 -2.29 0.76 14.60
CA GLU A 561 -1.43 -0.38 14.26
C GLU A 561 -1.48 -0.65 12.75
N PHE A 562 -0.30 -0.68 12.11
CA PHE A 562 -0.17 -1.02 10.70
C PHE A 562 0.09 -2.51 10.47
N PHE A 563 -0.66 -3.11 9.55
CA PHE A 563 -0.41 -4.51 9.16
C PHE A 563 -0.68 -4.76 7.68
N SER A 564 -0.16 -5.88 7.18
CA SER A 564 -0.34 -6.29 5.79
C SER A 564 -0.79 -7.74 5.67
N VAL A 565 -1.66 -7.99 4.69
CA VAL A 565 -2.18 -9.31 4.32
C VAL A 565 -1.98 -9.48 2.82
N GLY A 566 -1.12 -10.41 2.41
CA GLY A 566 -0.70 -10.52 1.02
C GLY A 566 -0.08 -9.21 0.49
N GLU A 567 -0.67 -8.66 -0.56
CA GLU A 567 -0.28 -7.37 -1.17
C GLU A 567 -1.10 -6.18 -0.63
N ASP A 568 -2.07 -6.43 0.26
CA ASP A 568 -2.94 -5.41 0.82
C ASP A 568 -2.37 -4.85 2.14
N HIS A 569 -2.52 -3.54 2.32
CA HIS A 569 -2.07 -2.81 3.51
C HIS A 569 -3.25 -2.25 4.29
N PHE A 570 -3.16 -2.29 5.61
CA PHE A 570 -4.23 -1.91 6.53
C PHE A 570 -3.71 -1.10 7.71
N LEU A 571 -4.57 -0.25 8.25
CA LEU A 571 -4.41 0.39 9.55
C LEU A 571 -5.61 0.02 10.41
N VAL A 572 -5.39 -0.27 11.69
CA VAL A 572 -6.47 -0.37 12.68
C VAL A 572 -6.32 0.72 13.72
N VAL A 573 -7.43 1.35 14.12
CA VAL A 573 -7.44 2.37 15.19
C VAL A 573 -8.06 1.82 16.46
N ALA A 574 -7.41 2.06 17.60
CA ALA A 574 -8.00 1.85 18.92
C ALA A 574 -8.91 3.03 19.32
N ASN A 575 -10.17 3.00 18.88
CA ASN A 575 -11.17 3.95 19.38
C ASN A 575 -11.61 3.55 20.80
N SER A 576 -11.35 4.41 21.78
CA SER A 576 -11.59 4.06 23.19
C SER A 576 -12.89 4.61 23.77
N PHE A 577 -13.26 5.83 23.41
CA PHE A 577 -14.35 6.56 24.06
C PHE A 577 -14.95 7.61 23.12
N ASP A 578 -16.27 7.68 23.03
CA ASP A 578 -17.00 8.60 22.13
C ASP A 578 -17.53 9.86 22.84
N GLY A 579 -17.19 10.05 24.12
CA GLY A 579 -17.75 11.10 24.98
C GLY A 579 -18.89 10.63 25.87
N LYS A 580 -19.43 9.42 25.65
CA LYS A 580 -20.55 8.84 26.41
C LYS A 580 -20.24 7.44 26.95
N THR A 581 -19.66 6.58 26.12
CA THR A 581 -19.41 5.16 26.43
C THR A 581 -18.05 4.69 25.95
N PHE A 582 -17.52 3.65 26.62
CA PHE A 582 -16.32 2.94 26.18
C PHE A 582 -16.62 1.79 25.21
N SER A 583 -17.90 1.53 24.91
CA SER A 583 -18.32 0.54 23.90
C SER A 583 -18.26 1.17 22.51
N VAL A 584 -17.05 1.42 22.03
CA VAL A 584 -16.78 2.05 20.73
C VAL A 584 -16.08 1.07 19.82
N ASN A 585 -16.49 1.02 18.56
CA ASN A 585 -15.88 0.13 17.59
C ASN A 585 -14.51 0.65 17.15
N SER A 586 -13.51 -0.24 17.20
CA SER A 586 -12.25 -0.06 16.46
C SER A 586 -12.50 -0.30 14.97
N ILE A 587 -11.83 0.46 14.10
CA ILE A 587 -12.07 0.42 12.65
C ILE A 587 -10.80 -0.03 11.96
N ILE A 588 -10.90 -1.00 11.06
CA ILE A 588 -9.82 -1.36 10.13
C ILE A 588 -10.05 -0.59 8.84
N TYR A 589 -9.03 0.12 8.40
CA TYR A 589 -8.96 0.83 7.13
C TYR A 589 -8.04 0.09 6.18
N ARG A 590 -8.45 -0.05 4.92
CA ARG A 590 -7.64 -0.63 3.84
C ARG A 590 -7.09 0.49 2.97
N TRP A 591 -5.84 0.36 2.61
CA TRP A 591 -5.19 1.22 1.64
C TRP A 591 -5.77 1.04 0.22
N GLN A 592 -6.19 2.14 -0.42
CA GLN A 592 -6.78 2.16 -1.77
C GLN A 592 -5.99 3.06 -2.74
N GLY A 593 -4.72 3.34 -2.44
CA GLY A 593 -3.87 4.17 -3.30
C GLY A 593 -4.24 5.66 -3.21
N TYR A 594 -4.84 6.21 -4.27
CA TYR A 594 -5.19 7.64 -4.33
C TYR A 594 -6.33 8.00 -3.37
N GLU A 595 -7.25 7.08 -3.09
CA GLU A 595 -8.34 7.28 -2.13
C GLU A 595 -7.86 7.24 -0.67
N GLY A 596 -6.57 6.96 -0.44
CA GLY A 596 -6.01 6.81 0.90
C GLY A 596 -6.55 5.57 1.63
N PHE A 597 -6.72 5.69 2.94
CA PHE A 597 -7.26 4.64 3.80
C PHE A 597 -8.78 4.72 3.87
N VAL A 598 -9.46 3.62 3.53
CA VAL A 598 -10.92 3.52 3.52
C VAL A 598 -11.37 2.45 4.51
N ALA A 599 -12.34 2.75 5.37
CA ALA A 599 -12.86 1.81 6.36
C ALA A 599 -13.44 0.56 5.68
N VAL A 600 -13.02 -0.63 6.12
CA VAL A 600 -13.43 -1.93 5.55
C VAL A 600 -14.01 -2.88 6.59
N HIS A 601 -13.60 -2.79 7.85
CA HIS A 601 -14.16 -3.59 8.94
C HIS A 601 -14.41 -2.73 10.18
N SER A 602 -15.47 -3.07 10.91
CA SER A 602 -15.82 -2.46 12.19
C SER A 602 -15.81 -3.55 13.26
N LEU A 603 -14.92 -3.40 14.25
CA LEU A 603 -14.69 -4.38 15.30
C LEU A 603 -15.32 -3.89 16.61
N PRO A 604 -16.28 -4.62 17.20
CA PRO A 604 -16.87 -4.23 18.48
C PRO A 604 -15.85 -4.41 19.60
N THR A 605 -15.29 -3.28 20.04
CA THR A 605 -14.31 -3.21 21.13
C THR A 605 -14.87 -2.49 22.34
N PHE A 606 -14.23 -2.68 23.50
CA PHE A 606 -14.64 -2.05 24.75
C PHE A 606 -13.44 -1.44 25.46
N GLY A 607 -13.38 -0.11 25.51
CA GLY A 607 -12.26 0.64 26.07
C GLY A 607 -10.92 0.23 25.45
N CYS A 608 -10.92 0.04 24.12
CA CYS A 608 -9.73 -0.38 23.38
C CYS A 608 -8.61 0.62 23.64
N ARG A 609 -7.41 0.13 23.85
CA ARG A 609 -6.28 1.01 24.16
C ARG A 609 -5.06 0.78 23.31
N ASP A 610 -4.89 -0.43 22.80
CA ASP A 610 -3.68 -0.84 22.09
C ASP A 610 -4.01 -2.03 21.17
N TRP A 611 -3.36 -2.07 20.01
CA TRP A 611 -3.43 -3.12 19.00
C TRP A 611 -2.03 -3.60 18.65
N GLU A 612 -1.91 -4.91 18.42
CA GLU A 612 -0.66 -5.51 18.00
C GLU A 612 -0.92 -6.55 16.91
N ALA A 613 -0.17 -6.49 15.82
CA ALA A 613 -0.18 -7.50 14.78
C ALA A 613 0.92 -8.56 14.98
N PHE A 614 0.55 -9.83 14.86
CA PHE A 614 1.55 -10.90 14.92
C PHE A 614 1.22 -12.06 13.99
N ARG A 615 2.24 -12.86 13.69
CA ARG A 615 2.12 -14.02 12.79
C ARG A 615 2.60 -15.30 13.47
N THR A 616 1.96 -16.39 13.09
CA THR A 616 2.34 -17.75 13.48
C THR A 616 2.35 -18.64 12.23
N ALA A 617 2.85 -19.87 12.37
CA ALA A 617 2.74 -20.86 11.29
C ALA A 617 1.29 -21.18 10.89
N ALA A 618 0.31 -20.88 11.76
CA ALA A 618 -1.12 -21.14 11.53
C ALA A 618 -1.87 -19.96 10.89
N GLY A 619 -1.22 -18.81 10.71
CA GLY A 619 -1.79 -17.61 10.10
C GLY A 619 -1.39 -16.31 10.80
N SER A 620 -2.03 -15.22 10.36
CA SER A 620 -1.88 -13.87 10.89
C SER A 620 -2.99 -13.52 11.87
N TYR A 621 -2.65 -12.74 12.88
CA TYR A 621 -3.51 -12.42 14.00
C TYR A 621 -3.35 -10.95 14.38
N LEU A 622 -4.39 -10.41 15.01
CA LEU A 622 -4.35 -9.16 15.77
C LEU A 622 -4.64 -9.48 17.23
N ILE A 623 -4.13 -8.69 18.16
CA ILE A 623 -4.57 -8.71 19.56
C ILE A 623 -4.83 -7.28 19.99
N TYR A 624 -5.88 -7.07 20.78
CA TYR A 624 -6.13 -5.77 21.39
C TYR A 624 -6.22 -5.83 22.91
N SER A 625 -5.87 -4.72 23.55
CA SER A 625 -5.99 -4.51 24.99
C SER A 625 -7.25 -3.72 25.37
N SER A 626 -7.80 -4.01 26.55
CA SER A 626 -8.89 -3.23 27.13
C SER A 626 -8.46 -2.57 28.44
N ALA A 627 -8.65 -1.25 28.51
CA ALA A 627 -8.46 -0.47 29.73
C ALA A 627 -9.66 -0.51 30.69
N LYS A 628 -10.72 -1.26 30.35
CA LYS A 628 -12.01 -1.28 31.06
C LYS A 628 -12.48 -2.67 31.48
N GLU A 629 -11.88 -3.73 30.95
CA GLU A 629 -12.10 -5.10 31.41
C GLU A 629 -10.77 -5.86 31.56
N PRO A 630 -10.67 -6.84 32.48
CA PRO A 630 -9.49 -7.71 32.62
C PRO A 630 -9.46 -8.80 31.53
N LEU A 631 -9.62 -8.36 30.28
CA LEU A 631 -9.76 -9.22 29.13
C LEU A 631 -9.15 -8.52 27.90
N SER A 632 -8.19 -9.20 27.28
CA SER A 632 -7.72 -8.90 25.93
C SER A 632 -8.30 -9.93 24.95
N ARG A 633 -8.37 -9.60 23.66
CA ARG A 633 -8.87 -10.55 22.65
C ARG A 633 -7.90 -10.69 21.50
N VAL A 634 -7.64 -11.94 21.14
CA VAL A 634 -6.88 -12.33 19.96
C VAL A 634 -7.88 -12.59 18.85
N LEU A 635 -7.63 -11.98 17.70
CA LEU A 635 -8.42 -12.09 16.50
C LEU A 635 -7.60 -12.76 15.40
N LYS A 636 -8.20 -13.68 14.65
CA LYS A 636 -7.57 -14.32 13.50
C LYS A 636 -7.98 -13.58 12.23
N LEU A 637 -7.00 -13.27 11.39
CA LEU A 637 -7.20 -12.71 10.06
C LEU A 637 -7.51 -13.86 9.09
N ARG A 638 -8.74 -13.91 8.56
CA ARG A 638 -9.15 -14.95 7.60
C ARG A 638 -8.92 -14.46 6.18
N MET A 639 -8.17 -15.28 5.45
CA MET A 639 -7.70 -15.00 4.11
C MET A 639 -8.40 -15.91 3.11
N GLY A 640 -8.87 -15.34 2.00
CA GLY A 640 -9.61 -16.02 0.92
C GLY A 640 -8.81 -16.21 -0.35
#